data_AF-A0A172T7J7-F1
#
_entry.id   AF-A0A172T7J7-F1
#
_cell.length_a   1.000
_cell.length_b   1.000
_cell.length_c   1.000
_cell.angle_alpha   90.00
_cell.angle_beta   90.00
_cell.angle_gamma   90.00
#
_symmetry.space_group_name_H-M   'P 1'
#
loop_
_entity.id
_entity.type
_entity.pdbx_description
1 polymer ?
#
loop_
_entity_poly.entity_id
_entity_poly.type
_entity_poly.pdbx_seq_one_letter_code
_entity_poly.pdbx_strand_id
1 'polypeptide(L)'
;MTKIPSVGRFGVLSAITLSLALSSCDLTKPPAPVDARDWRDEVIYFAMTDRFANGSASNDLGPNRNPGDATDKTNPLGWHGGDFAGLKAKINEGYFNRMGFTALWITPVVLQVPAIPVGDGPNAGKQFAGYHGYWAEDFFKTDPHFGTLAEYKDLVAAAHAKGLKVIQDVVVNHAGYNAKLVADHPDWFNTKADCDNAKPEDKVTACDLAGLPDFKQSVEGVTKYLNDFVTYWREQSGIDGLRIDTMKHVPDAYWKQFFAAGGAGDPQKIWSVGEVFDGNPAFLARFMDDLGSPSVFDFALYFAIKDQLSSAGGDLGRVADVFAQDGAYKDASRLTTFVDNHDVKRFVSEVTGKGGTATQAAERLDTALSLIYTSRGTPSVYQGSEIAQAGQGDPYGYVLGQGNREDMDFGALATSQLDERLAALASARSKYRVLTRGAQQELWRPNGGAPILSYRRVATDGKGGQPVVVVINNGDTAVDLATLSGGGIPLLGTFSGSALTEITGRANPLSVSGGKLVGTLPPRTTLALSATAGGGAAGSINPALPELSGLTARAGDGAVELTWTPSTQPLVTGYRVYAKTAGGTERLLNFAPLPATQARYLATGVRNGEAATFRVVTVDTNGAESKGTSVTATPSASNTVKVTFTVDARSQGNGPIELRRFDTGSQVEYPMTQVSRGQWKTEIDLPLFRDIKFKFGNDGPGAKNSGYEGPGQGDRVYVTGSTPNPTGTPANTYSGTYDFIDKPVPASIEGKVTGAGTALAGALVEATTADPNLNYALTFPDGSYTLFAPAGAHTLKASAGGFLEATRAATAPQTGADLNLARDDRTKYAIDGNLSDWTAPAVKLDSPAEGVFGANNNWLTLQADSDAQYLYLAYTYRVSGNSGILYLDYQAGGAAQADNFEAWKRAATFGGSVNGVDAFVARYENQSAQLRRVTSDTATPEVNAADYKYAASGTLPAQTVELAIPWTSLGLTGKPAGGVNIMGGVFGGDNYGAGDIVPDAGSTPAGANTIGTDAQQRRATFTQGLKLP
;
A
#
# COMPACT_ATOMS: atom_id res chain seq x y z
N MET A 1 -22.94 -26.24 -75.42
CA MET A 1 -22.07 -25.39 -76.26
C MET A 1 -20.99 -24.84 -75.32
N THR A 2 -19.74 -25.35 -75.36
CA THR A 2 -18.58 -24.79 -76.10
C THR A 2 -18.19 -23.37 -75.63
N LYS A 3 -16.93 -23.07 -75.24
CA LYS A 3 -15.63 -23.76 -75.52
C LYS A 3 -14.51 -23.43 -74.49
N ILE A 4 -13.37 -24.13 -74.65
CA ILE A 4 -12.12 -24.27 -73.84
C ILE A 4 -10.93 -24.06 -74.86
N PRO A 5 -9.73 -23.45 -74.57
CA PRO A 5 -8.82 -23.70 -73.41
C PRO A 5 -7.83 -22.58 -72.90
N SER A 6 -7.14 -22.85 -71.77
CA SER A 6 -5.69 -22.57 -71.46
C SER A 6 -5.19 -21.11 -71.22
N VAL A 7 -3.98 -20.82 -70.68
CA VAL A 7 -2.68 -21.54 -70.38
C VAL A 7 -2.12 -21.02 -69.02
N GLY A 8 -1.20 -21.57 -68.20
CA GLY A 8 -0.32 -22.77 -68.11
C GLY A 8 0.00 -23.07 -66.62
N ARG A 9 0.90 -23.95 -66.11
CA ARG A 9 2.05 -24.79 -66.60
C ARG A 9 3.43 -24.10 -66.65
N PHE A 10 4.55 -24.64 -66.10
CA PHE A 10 4.76 -25.80 -65.18
C PHE A 10 6.19 -25.89 -64.56
N GLY A 11 6.34 -26.62 -63.44
CA GLY A 11 7.59 -27.18 -62.88
C GLY A 11 7.37 -27.73 -61.44
N VAL A 12 6.98 -28.98 -61.18
CA VAL A 12 7.72 -30.27 -61.27
C VAL A 12 8.85 -30.34 -60.23
N LEU A 13 8.86 -31.26 -59.25
CA LEU A 13 9.02 -32.72 -59.43
C LEU A 13 8.47 -33.60 -58.27
N SER A 14 7.82 -34.71 -58.63
CA SER A 14 7.58 -36.02 -57.95
C SER A 14 7.25 -36.16 -56.45
N ALA A 15 6.50 -37.24 -56.13
CA ALA A 15 6.02 -37.59 -54.79
C ALA A 15 6.44 -39.00 -54.33
N ILE A 16 6.32 -39.26 -53.02
CA ILE A 16 6.30 -40.60 -52.41
C ILE A 16 5.01 -40.73 -51.59
N THR A 17 4.38 -41.90 -51.62
CA THR A 17 3.10 -42.18 -50.96
C THR A 17 3.25 -42.40 -49.44
N LEU A 18 2.34 -41.82 -48.66
CA LEU A 18 2.15 -42.16 -47.24
C LEU A 18 0.65 -42.34 -46.95
N SER A 19 0.31 -43.46 -46.31
CA SER A 19 -1.09 -43.80 -45.99
C SER A 19 -1.49 -43.17 -44.66
N LEU A 20 -2.34 -42.13 -44.67
CA LEU A 20 -2.90 -41.58 -43.43
C LEU A 20 -4.08 -42.44 -42.95
N ALA A 21 -3.95 -43.01 -41.77
CA ALA A 21 -5.08 -43.50 -40.99
C ALA A 21 -5.76 -42.29 -40.30
N LEU A 22 -7.02 -42.03 -40.65
CA LEU A 22 -7.84 -41.03 -39.96
C LEU A 22 -8.29 -41.58 -38.61
N SER A 23 -7.77 -41.02 -37.52
CA SER A 23 -8.42 -41.07 -36.20
C SER A 23 -9.11 -39.73 -35.93
N SER A 24 -10.31 -39.77 -35.34
CA SER A 24 -11.23 -38.64 -35.28
C SER A 24 -10.83 -37.57 -34.26
N CYS A 25 -10.85 -36.31 -34.71
CA CYS A 25 -11.09 -35.17 -33.83
C CYS A 25 -12.60 -34.94 -33.74
N ASP A 26 -13.20 -35.15 -32.56
CA ASP A 26 -14.64 -34.95 -32.33
C ASP A 26 -15.00 -33.45 -32.27
N LEU A 27 -15.13 -32.84 -33.45
CA LEU A 27 -15.61 -31.46 -33.65
C LEU A 27 -17.14 -31.31 -33.53
N THR A 28 -17.84 -32.36 -33.10
CA THR A 28 -19.31 -32.47 -33.13
C THR A 28 -19.97 -32.57 -31.77
N LYS A 29 -19.20 -32.56 -30.68
CA LYS A 29 -19.76 -32.55 -29.32
C LYS A 29 -20.20 -31.13 -28.95
N PRO A 30 -21.48 -30.88 -28.66
CA PRO A 30 -21.91 -29.56 -28.20
C PRO A 30 -21.23 -29.21 -26.86
N PRO A 31 -21.08 -27.91 -26.53
CA PRO A 31 -20.61 -27.52 -25.21
C PRO A 31 -21.52 -28.10 -24.12
N ALA A 32 -20.94 -28.39 -22.95
CA ALA A 32 -21.74 -28.77 -21.79
C ALA A 32 -22.69 -27.62 -21.42
N PRO A 33 -23.90 -27.90 -20.88
CA PRO A 33 -24.78 -26.88 -20.35
C PRO A 33 -24.03 -25.95 -19.39
N VAL A 34 -24.34 -24.67 -19.44
CA VAL A 34 -23.63 -23.60 -18.72
C VAL A 34 -23.58 -23.90 -17.21
N ASP A 35 -24.70 -24.35 -16.64
CA ASP A 35 -24.88 -24.75 -15.24
C ASP A 35 -23.99 -25.91 -14.80
N ALA A 36 -23.55 -26.77 -15.73
CA ALA A 36 -22.78 -27.98 -15.43
C ALA A 36 -21.27 -27.73 -15.26
N ARG A 37 -20.80 -26.49 -15.44
CA ARG A 37 -19.39 -26.09 -15.31
C ARG A 37 -19.10 -25.54 -13.91
N ASP A 38 -18.14 -26.18 -13.22
CA ASP A 38 -17.54 -25.70 -11.97
C ASP A 38 -16.69 -24.46 -12.25
N TRP A 39 -16.86 -23.41 -11.44
CA TRP A 39 -16.37 -22.05 -11.68
C TRP A 39 -14.85 -21.92 -11.84
N ARG A 40 -14.08 -22.97 -11.51
CA ARG A 40 -12.63 -23.05 -11.73
C ARG A 40 -12.23 -23.35 -13.17
N ASP A 41 -13.15 -23.86 -13.99
CA ASP A 41 -12.97 -24.02 -15.44
C ASP A 41 -13.31 -22.75 -16.23
N GLU A 42 -13.77 -21.70 -15.56
CA GLU A 42 -14.17 -20.43 -16.17
C GLU A 42 -12.97 -19.52 -16.43
N VAL A 43 -13.20 -18.58 -17.35
CA VAL A 43 -12.32 -17.44 -17.64
C VAL A 43 -13.23 -16.22 -17.76
N ILE A 44 -13.07 -15.26 -16.85
CA ILE A 44 -13.94 -14.08 -16.72
C ILE A 44 -13.35 -12.92 -17.53
N TYR A 45 -14.18 -12.26 -18.34
CA TYR A 45 -13.91 -10.91 -18.85
C TYR A 45 -14.78 -9.91 -18.08
N PHE A 46 -14.24 -8.77 -17.70
CA PHE A 46 -15.00 -7.68 -17.08
C PHE A 46 -15.13 -6.51 -18.06
N ALA A 47 -16.35 -6.25 -18.49
CA ALA A 47 -16.72 -5.10 -19.31
C ALA A 47 -17.43 -4.05 -18.45
N MET A 48 -16.91 -2.83 -18.42
CA MET A 48 -17.57 -1.71 -17.76
C MET A 48 -18.61 -1.14 -18.73
N THR A 49 -19.90 -1.37 -18.46
CA THR A 49 -20.99 -1.19 -19.43
C THR A 49 -20.92 0.14 -20.19
N ASP A 50 -20.90 1.28 -19.48
CA ASP A 50 -20.81 2.64 -20.04
C ASP A 50 -19.55 2.88 -20.91
N ARG A 51 -18.45 2.18 -20.62
CA ARG A 51 -17.14 2.37 -21.22
C ARG A 51 -16.78 1.28 -22.23
N PHE A 52 -17.71 0.37 -22.54
CA PHE A 52 -17.43 -0.76 -23.44
C PHE A 52 -17.95 -0.53 -24.86
N ALA A 53 -19.27 -0.40 -25.07
CA ALA A 53 -19.83 -0.18 -26.41
C ALA A 53 -21.23 0.45 -26.35
N ASN A 54 -21.43 1.56 -27.05
CA ASN A 54 -22.76 2.13 -27.33
C ASN A 54 -23.39 1.37 -28.50
N GLY A 55 -24.53 0.74 -28.28
CA GLY A 55 -25.33 0.07 -29.32
C GLY A 55 -26.60 0.82 -29.69
N SER A 56 -27.08 1.75 -28.86
CA SER A 56 -28.37 2.43 -29.04
C SER A 56 -28.36 3.88 -28.54
N ALA A 57 -27.99 4.83 -29.39
CA ALA A 57 -28.01 6.27 -29.11
C ALA A 57 -29.40 6.90 -28.80
N SER A 58 -30.42 6.10 -28.45
CA SER A 58 -31.71 6.54 -27.92
C SER A 58 -31.73 6.73 -26.40
N ASN A 59 -30.74 6.18 -25.67
CA ASN A 59 -30.61 6.29 -24.21
C ASN A 59 -29.53 7.33 -23.77
N ASP A 60 -28.67 7.79 -24.67
CA ASP A 60 -27.59 8.80 -24.51
C ASP A 60 -28.00 10.17 -23.88
N LEU A 61 -29.29 10.37 -23.58
CA LEU A 61 -29.83 11.60 -22.94
C LEU A 61 -30.32 11.37 -21.50
N GLY A 62 -30.22 10.15 -20.99
CA GLY A 62 -30.70 9.75 -19.67
C GLY A 62 -32.21 9.83 -19.48
N PRO A 63 -32.69 9.62 -18.24
CA PRO A 63 -34.12 9.62 -17.93
C PRO A 63 -34.75 11.00 -17.93
N ASN A 64 -34.06 12.02 -17.41
CA ASN A 64 -34.68 13.28 -16.98
C ASN A 64 -34.02 14.54 -17.57
N ARG A 65 -32.85 14.39 -18.22
CA ARG A 65 -32.02 15.49 -18.77
C ARG A 65 -31.52 16.46 -17.71
N ASN A 66 -31.20 15.95 -16.52
CA ASN A 66 -30.45 16.73 -15.53
C ASN A 66 -29.04 17.07 -16.05
N PRO A 67 -28.34 18.07 -15.45
CA PRO A 67 -26.92 18.27 -15.73
C PRO A 67 -26.13 16.99 -15.45
N GLY A 68 -25.49 16.44 -16.48
CA GLY A 68 -24.75 15.17 -16.39
C GLY A 68 -25.51 13.89 -16.76
N ASP A 69 -26.82 13.95 -17.07
CA ASP A 69 -27.57 12.80 -17.64
C ASP A 69 -27.13 12.49 -19.09
N ALA A 70 -26.78 13.52 -19.87
CA ALA A 70 -26.42 13.35 -21.28
C ALA A 70 -24.97 12.89 -21.46
N THR A 71 -24.75 11.96 -22.40
CA THR A 71 -23.43 11.42 -22.75
C THR A 71 -22.43 12.52 -23.11
N ASP A 72 -21.32 12.59 -22.38
CA ASP A 72 -20.24 13.55 -22.54
C ASP A 72 -18.87 12.84 -22.48
N LYS A 73 -18.42 12.36 -23.64
CA LYS A 73 -17.08 11.74 -23.81
C LYS A 73 -15.91 12.71 -23.61
N THR A 74 -16.13 13.99 -23.28
CA THR A 74 -15.07 14.94 -22.86
C THR A 74 -14.87 14.96 -21.34
N ASN A 75 -15.79 14.35 -20.61
CA ASN A 75 -15.81 14.28 -19.15
C ASN A 75 -15.62 12.82 -18.69
N PRO A 76 -14.45 12.44 -18.14
CA PRO A 76 -14.18 11.05 -17.76
C PRO A 76 -15.03 10.58 -16.56
N LEU A 77 -15.82 11.48 -15.96
CA LEU A 77 -16.77 11.25 -14.88
C LEU A 77 -18.25 11.30 -15.34
N GLY A 78 -18.52 11.58 -16.62
CA GLY A 78 -19.86 11.54 -17.20
C GLY A 78 -20.21 10.15 -17.77
N TRP A 79 -21.44 10.01 -18.26
CA TRP A 79 -21.79 8.89 -19.13
C TRP A 79 -21.03 9.02 -20.46
N HIS A 80 -20.52 7.90 -20.96
CA HIS A 80 -19.91 7.75 -22.27
C HIS A 80 -20.82 6.97 -23.24
N GLY A 81 -21.96 6.44 -22.77
CA GLY A 81 -23.07 5.92 -23.58
C GLY A 81 -23.02 4.42 -23.89
N GLY A 82 -22.17 3.65 -23.20
CA GLY A 82 -22.10 2.21 -23.39
C GLY A 82 -23.26 1.46 -22.70
N ASP A 83 -23.83 0.47 -23.39
CA ASP A 83 -25.16 -0.06 -23.06
C ASP A 83 -25.29 -1.59 -23.27
N PHE A 84 -26.46 -2.15 -22.91
CA PHE A 84 -26.73 -3.57 -23.12
C PHE A 84 -26.79 -3.94 -24.60
N ALA A 85 -27.16 -3.02 -25.49
CA ALA A 85 -27.23 -3.26 -26.93
C ALA A 85 -25.84 -3.47 -27.55
N GLY A 86 -24.83 -2.68 -27.14
CA GLY A 86 -23.45 -2.77 -27.57
C GLY A 86 -22.73 -3.99 -26.98
N LEU A 87 -22.97 -4.30 -25.70
CA LEU A 87 -22.54 -5.57 -25.09
C LEU A 87 -23.11 -6.76 -25.89
N LYS A 88 -24.42 -6.76 -26.17
CA LYS A 88 -25.11 -7.80 -26.93
C LYS A 88 -24.60 -7.90 -28.38
N ALA A 89 -24.25 -6.79 -29.01
CA ALA A 89 -23.61 -6.79 -30.33
C ALA A 89 -22.25 -7.50 -30.27
N LYS A 90 -21.38 -7.15 -29.30
CA LYS A 90 -20.05 -7.75 -29.13
C LYS A 90 -20.12 -9.25 -28.77
N ILE A 91 -21.11 -9.67 -27.98
CA ILE A 91 -21.42 -11.10 -27.76
C ILE A 91 -21.79 -11.79 -29.09
N ASN A 92 -22.66 -11.16 -29.90
CA ASN A 92 -23.08 -11.71 -31.19
C ASN A 92 -21.95 -11.79 -32.23
N GLU A 93 -21.05 -10.80 -32.27
CA GLU A 93 -19.79 -10.83 -33.02
C GLU A 93 -18.84 -11.96 -32.59
N GLY A 94 -19.03 -12.54 -31.40
CA GLY A 94 -18.15 -13.55 -30.82
C GLY A 94 -16.88 -12.96 -30.18
N TYR A 95 -16.91 -11.65 -29.85
CA TYR A 95 -15.77 -10.88 -29.34
C TYR A 95 -15.06 -11.59 -28.17
N PHE A 96 -15.83 -12.06 -27.18
CA PHE A 96 -15.32 -12.73 -25.98
C PHE A 96 -14.88 -14.17 -26.27
N ASN A 97 -15.68 -14.91 -27.05
CA ASN A 97 -15.40 -16.31 -27.36
C ASN A 97 -14.10 -16.50 -28.16
N ARG A 98 -13.74 -15.55 -29.05
CA ARG A 98 -12.49 -15.63 -29.84
C ARG A 98 -11.24 -15.63 -28.95
N MET A 99 -11.31 -14.95 -27.80
CA MET A 99 -10.26 -14.88 -26.77
C MET A 99 -10.41 -15.99 -25.71
N GLY A 100 -11.38 -16.91 -25.88
CA GLY A 100 -11.61 -18.04 -25.01
C GLY A 100 -12.27 -17.72 -23.65
N PHE A 101 -12.86 -16.54 -23.50
CA PHE A 101 -13.67 -16.21 -22.32
C PHE A 101 -14.96 -17.03 -22.27
N THR A 102 -15.40 -17.36 -21.05
CA THR A 102 -16.58 -18.19 -20.77
C THR A 102 -17.52 -17.57 -19.73
N ALA A 103 -17.13 -16.44 -19.14
CA ALA A 103 -17.98 -15.63 -18.28
C ALA A 103 -17.74 -14.14 -18.56
N LEU A 104 -18.80 -13.34 -18.45
CA LEU A 104 -18.81 -11.89 -18.61
C LEU A 104 -19.31 -11.25 -17.31
N TRP A 105 -18.44 -10.52 -16.62
CA TRP A 105 -18.79 -9.60 -15.54
C TRP A 105 -19.14 -8.24 -16.14
N ILE A 106 -20.23 -7.63 -15.65
CA ILE A 106 -20.67 -6.27 -15.95
C ILE A 106 -20.91 -5.46 -14.67
N THR A 107 -20.93 -4.14 -14.78
CA THR A 107 -21.29 -3.18 -13.71
C THR A 107 -22.67 -3.46 -13.09
N PRO A 108 -23.00 -2.87 -11.92
CA PRO A 108 -24.36 -2.91 -11.41
C PRO A 108 -25.32 -2.28 -12.43
N VAL A 109 -26.49 -2.89 -12.59
CA VAL A 109 -27.49 -2.52 -13.61
C VAL A 109 -28.61 -1.63 -13.06
N VAL A 110 -28.54 -1.28 -11.77
CA VAL A 110 -29.59 -0.57 -11.03
C VAL A 110 -29.60 0.93 -11.30
N LEU A 111 -30.78 1.56 -11.23
CA LEU A 111 -30.95 3.01 -11.45
C LEU A 111 -30.05 3.83 -10.53
N GLN A 112 -29.30 4.76 -11.11
CA GLN A 112 -28.35 5.63 -10.41
C GLN A 112 -28.96 6.97 -9.96
N VAL A 113 -28.33 7.60 -8.97
CA VAL A 113 -28.60 8.99 -8.59
C VAL A 113 -28.19 9.98 -9.70
N PRO A 114 -28.82 11.17 -9.76
CA PRO A 114 -28.38 12.26 -10.64
C PRO A 114 -26.91 12.64 -10.39
N ALA A 115 -26.24 13.15 -11.42
CA ALA A 115 -24.84 13.54 -11.33
C ALA A 115 -24.61 14.69 -10.33
N ILE A 116 -23.45 14.68 -9.67
CA ILE A 116 -23.05 15.66 -8.66
C ILE A 116 -21.88 16.54 -9.15
N PRO A 117 -21.81 17.84 -8.77
CA PRO A 117 -20.71 18.70 -9.17
C PRO A 117 -19.42 18.37 -8.39
N VAL A 118 -18.30 18.23 -9.11
CA VAL A 118 -16.98 17.96 -8.52
C VAL A 118 -16.37 19.26 -7.98
N GLY A 119 -16.04 19.29 -6.68
CA GLY A 119 -15.49 20.48 -6.01
C GLY A 119 -13.97 20.66 -6.14
N ASP A 120 -13.21 19.58 -6.36
CA ASP A 120 -11.76 19.57 -6.30
C ASP A 120 -11.11 18.60 -7.33
N GLY A 121 -9.83 18.29 -7.15
CA GLY A 121 -9.08 17.42 -8.07
C GLY A 121 -8.90 18.01 -9.48
N PRO A 122 -8.41 17.20 -10.45
CA PRO A 122 -8.16 17.64 -11.83
C PRO A 122 -9.43 17.76 -12.69
N ASN A 123 -10.58 17.30 -12.19
CA ASN A 123 -11.89 17.40 -12.85
C ASN A 123 -12.85 18.37 -12.14
N ALA A 124 -12.35 19.25 -11.26
CA ALA A 124 -13.14 20.28 -10.59
C ALA A 124 -14.02 21.08 -11.58
N GLY A 125 -15.29 21.28 -11.21
CA GLY A 125 -16.29 21.95 -12.04
C GLY A 125 -16.99 21.07 -13.09
N LYS A 126 -16.57 19.81 -13.28
CA LYS A 126 -17.34 18.82 -14.06
C LYS A 126 -18.47 18.20 -13.23
N GLN A 127 -19.39 17.52 -13.90
CA GLN A 127 -20.38 16.65 -13.26
C GLN A 127 -19.82 15.23 -13.14
N PHE A 128 -20.06 14.57 -12.02
CA PHE A 128 -19.74 13.16 -11.81
C PHE A 128 -21.06 12.38 -11.73
N ALA A 129 -21.34 11.59 -12.77
CA ALA A 129 -22.49 10.70 -12.86
C ALA A 129 -22.16 9.31 -12.33
N GLY A 130 -23.17 8.54 -11.91
CA GLY A 130 -23.02 7.14 -11.48
C GLY A 130 -22.72 6.15 -12.61
N TYR A 131 -21.96 6.53 -13.66
CA TYR A 131 -21.75 5.75 -14.89
C TYR A 131 -21.19 4.32 -14.65
N HIS A 132 -20.53 4.13 -13.51
CA HIS A 132 -19.95 2.87 -13.05
C HIS A 132 -20.96 1.95 -12.32
N GLY A 133 -22.17 2.43 -12.02
CA GLY A 133 -23.28 1.67 -11.44
C GLY A 133 -23.36 1.62 -9.91
N TYR A 134 -22.39 2.19 -9.18
CA TYR A 134 -22.28 2.00 -7.72
C TYR A 134 -23.13 2.95 -6.85
N TRP A 135 -23.79 3.96 -7.43
CA TRP A 135 -24.55 4.96 -6.67
C TRP A 135 -26.05 4.80 -6.87
N ALA A 136 -26.60 3.70 -6.37
CA ALA A 136 -28.00 3.33 -6.57
C ALA A 136 -29.01 4.34 -5.94
N GLU A 137 -29.95 4.81 -6.77
CA GLU A 137 -31.19 5.51 -6.39
C GLU A 137 -32.33 4.51 -6.16
N ASP A 138 -32.47 3.51 -7.03
CA ASP A 138 -33.48 2.45 -6.90
C ASP A 138 -32.92 1.08 -7.30
N PHE A 139 -32.77 0.22 -6.30
CA PHE A 139 -32.23 -1.14 -6.40
C PHE A 139 -33.09 -2.10 -7.23
N PHE A 140 -34.35 -1.77 -7.53
CA PHE A 140 -35.29 -2.64 -8.24
C PHE A 140 -35.65 -2.14 -9.65
N LYS A 141 -35.06 -1.02 -10.10
CA LYS A 141 -35.18 -0.52 -11.48
C LYS A 141 -33.86 -0.67 -12.22
N THR A 142 -33.92 -0.98 -13.52
CA THR A 142 -32.77 -0.87 -14.43
C THR A 142 -32.41 0.59 -14.63
N ASP A 143 -31.12 0.92 -14.75
CA ASP A 143 -30.71 2.25 -15.19
C ASP A 143 -30.98 2.43 -16.71
N PRO A 144 -31.76 3.45 -17.12
CA PRO A 144 -32.14 3.64 -18.51
C PRO A 144 -30.98 4.05 -19.42
N HIS A 145 -29.85 4.57 -18.91
CA HIS A 145 -28.66 4.81 -19.73
C HIS A 145 -28.09 3.48 -20.28
N PHE A 146 -28.22 2.38 -19.55
CA PHE A 146 -27.86 1.04 -20.04
C PHE A 146 -28.96 0.37 -20.88
N GLY A 147 -30.22 0.74 -20.66
CA GLY A 147 -31.40 0.22 -21.38
C GLY A 147 -32.49 -0.32 -20.45
N THR A 148 -33.38 -1.14 -20.99
CA THR A 148 -34.51 -1.72 -20.24
C THR A 148 -34.19 -3.08 -19.62
N LEU A 149 -34.98 -3.50 -18.62
CA LEU A 149 -34.95 -4.87 -18.08
C LEU A 149 -35.21 -5.94 -19.15
N ALA A 150 -35.96 -5.61 -20.20
CA ALA A 150 -36.18 -6.52 -21.32
C ALA A 150 -34.88 -6.71 -22.12
N GLU A 151 -34.18 -5.62 -22.46
CA GLU A 151 -32.88 -5.67 -23.15
C GLU A 151 -31.79 -6.33 -22.30
N TYR A 152 -31.86 -6.21 -20.96
CA TYR A 152 -30.96 -6.92 -20.06
C TYR A 152 -31.19 -8.44 -20.08
N LYS A 153 -32.44 -8.90 -20.01
CA LYS A 153 -32.77 -10.34 -20.19
C LYS A 153 -32.32 -10.85 -21.57
N ASP A 154 -32.47 -10.02 -22.60
CA ASP A 154 -32.03 -10.30 -23.97
C ASP A 154 -30.50 -10.34 -24.14
N LEU A 155 -29.74 -9.59 -23.31
CA LEU A 155 -28.29 -9.65 -23.20
C LEU A 155 -27.84 -10.97 -22.54
N VAL A 156 -28.46 -11.35 -21.42
CA VAL A 156 -28.18 -12.62 -20.72
C VAL A 156 -28.49 -13.82 -21.63
N ALA A 157 -29.63 -13.83 -22.30
CA ALA A 157 -29.99 -14.87 -23.26
C ALA A 157 -29.00 -14.97 -24.43
N ALA A 158 -28.47 -13.84 -24.92
CA ALA A 158 -27.42 -13.84 -25.95
C ALA A 158 -26.08 -14.38 -25.42
N ALA A 159 -25.72 -14.09 -24.17
CA ALA A 159 -24.55 -14.64 -23.50
C ALA A 159 -24.64 -16.17 -23.40
N HIS A 160 -25.75 -16.69 -22.87
CA HIS A 160 -26.01 -18.13 -22.75
C HIS A 160 -26.00 -18.84 -24.11
N ALA A 161 -26.58 -18.23 -25.15
CA ALA A 161 -26.55 -18.75 -26.52
C ALA A 161 -25.13 -18.83 -27.13
N LYS A 162 -24.15 -18.12 -26.55
CA LYS A 162 -22.72 -18.18 -26.87
C LYS A 162 -21.89 -18.98 -25.86
N GLY A 163 -22.52 -19.64 -24.90
CA GLY A 163 -21.84 -20.38 -23.82
C GLY A 163 -21.09 -19.48 -22.84
N LEU A 164 -21.48 -18.21 -22.72
CA LEU A 164 -20.97 -17.24 -21.74
C LEU A 164 -21.92 -17.18 -20.54
N LYS A 165 -21.38 -17.30 -19.33
CA LYS A 165 -22.07 -16.92 -18.08
C LYS A 165 -22.14 -15.40 -17.93
N VAL A 166 -23.15 -14.87 -17.25
CA VAL A 166 -23.22 -13.46 -16.83
C VAL A 166 -23.05 -13.34 -15.32
N ILE A 167 -22.10 -12.51 -14.91
CA ILE A 167 -21.88 -12.10 -13.53
C ILE A 167 -22.38 -10.65 -13.41
N GLN A 168 -23.43 -10.42 -12.63
CA GLN A 168 -23.89 -9.06 -12.34
C GLN A 168 -23.17 -8.53 -11.10
N ASP A 169 -22.73 -7.28 -11.13
CA ASP A 169 -22.32 -6.60 -9.91
C ASP A 169 -23.53 -6.29 -8.99
N VAL A 170 -23.30 -6.30 -7.68
CA VAL A 170 -24.27 -5.90 -6.66
C VAL A 170 -23.61 -5.16 -5.50
N VAL A 171 -24.13 -3.98 -5.19
CA VAL A 171 -23.82 -3.22 -3.97
C VAL A 171 -24.83 -3.56 -2.89
N VAL A 172 -24.37 -3.99 -1.73
CA VAL A 172 -25.18 -4.15 -0.51
C VAL A 172 -24.62 -3.39 0.70
N ASN A 173 -23.57 -2.61 0.46
CA ASN A 173 -22.96 -1.76 1.47
C ASN A 173 -23.65 -0.39 1.58
N HIS A 174 -23.89 0.29 0.46
CA HIS A 174 -24.32 1.69 0.45
C HIS A 174 -25.37 1.97 -0.63
N ALA A 175 -26.07 3.11 -0.49
CA ALA A 175 -26.86 3.73 -1.56
C ALA A 175 -26.07 4.89 -2.22
N GLY A 176 -26.61 5.50 -3.27
CA GLY A 176 -26.00 6.67 -3.90
C GLY A 176 -26.12 7.95 -3.08
N TYR A 177 -25.25 8.94 -3.36
CA TYR A 177 -25.31 10.25 -2.70
C TYR A 177 -26.67 10.93 -2.89
N ASN A 178 -27.28 11.37 -1.78
CA ASN A 178 -28.61 12.00 -1.77
C ASN A 178 -29.76 11.12 -2.30
N ALA A 179 -29.56 9.80 -2.43
CA ALA A 179 -30.58 8.88 -2.94
C ALA A 179 -31.89 8.98 -2.14
N LYS A 180 -33.04 8.92 -2.81
CA LYS A 180 -34.36 9.11 -2.19
C LYS A 180 -34.61 8.13 -1.02
N LEU A 181 -34.10 6.91 -1.14
CA LEU A 181 -34.18 5.88 -0.09
C LEU A 181 -33.63 6.37 1.26
N VAL A 182 -32.58 7.21 1.24
CA VAL A 182 -31.92 7.76 2.44
C VAL A 182 -32.77 8.84 3.11
N ALA A 183 -33.50 9.63 2.31
CA ALA A 183 -34.41 10.65 2.82
C ALA A 183 -35.72 10.05 3.35
N ASP A 184 -36.20 8.95 2.75
CA ASP A 184 -37.41 8.25 3.18
C ASP A 184 -37.17 7.34 4.40
N HIS A 185 -35.96 6.77 4.54
CA HIS A 185 -35.58 5.84 5.61
C HIS A 185 -34.21 6.18 6.24
N PRO A 186 -34.06 7.34 6.91
CA PRO A 186 -32.78 7.74 7.52
C PRO A 186 -32.33 6.81 8.67
N ASP A 187 -33.24 6.02 9.24
CA ASP A 187 -32.96 4.99 10.26
C ASP A 187 -32.31 3.72 9.69
N TRP A 188 -32.32 3.54 8.36
CA TRP A 188 -31.71 2.40 7.67
C TRP A 188 -30.20 2.54 7.42
N PHE A 189 -29.61 3.67 7.81
CA PHE A 189 -28.22 4.02 7.50
C PHE A 189 -27.40 4.29 8.78
N ASN A 190 -26.11 4.00 8.73
CA ASN A 190 -25.18 4.35 9.80
C ASN A 190 -24.94 5.86 9.79
N THR A 191 -25.06 6.49 10.96
CA THR A 191 -24.82 7.92 11.13
C THR A 191 -23.37 8.19 11.50
N LYS A 192 -22.90 9.44 11.33
CA LYS A 192 -21.60 9.86 11.90
C LYS A 192 -21.50 9.56 13.41
N ALA A 193 -22.60 9.65 14.15
CA ALA A 193 -22.62 9.32 15.57
C ALA A 193 -22.44 7.80 15.80
N ASP A 194 -22.97 6.92 14.95
CA ASP A 194 -22.68 5.48 15.00
C ASP A 194 -21.19 5.23 14.72
N CYS A 195 -20.67 5.82 13.64
CA CYS A 195 -19.26 5.72 13.25
C CYS A 195 -18.31 6.22 14.36
N ASP A 196 -18.59 7.36 14.99
CA ASP A 196 -17.75 7.93 16.04
C ASP A 196 -17.75 7.03 17.30
N ASN A 197 -18.92 6.52 17.70
CA ASN A 197 -19.07 5.61 18.85
C ASN A 197 -18.63 4.16 18.57
N ALA A 198 -18.52 3.74 17.32
CA ALA A 198 -18.05 2.41 16.96
C ALA A 198 -16.59 2.21 17.43
N LYS A 199 -16.28 1.01 17.92
CA LYS A 199 -14.93 0.68 18.37
C LYS A 199 -13.94 0.64 17.20
N PRO A 200 -12.62 0.76 17.43
CA PRO A 200 -11.61 0.71 16.37
C PRO A 200 -11.73 -0.52 15.45
N GLU A 201 -12.06 -1.70 15.98
CA GLU A 201 -12.25 -2.91 15.19
C GLU A 201 -13.55 -2.93 14.34
N ASP A 202 -14.58 -2.23 14.79
CA ASP A 202 -15.92 -2.23 14.18
C ASP A 202 -16.11 -1.10 13.15
N LYS A 203 -15.31 -0.02 13.24
CA LYS A 203 -15.41 1.19 12.38
C LYS A 203 -15.38 0.90 10.87
N VAL A 204 -14.68 -0.14 10.43
CA VAL A 204 -14.64 -0.52 9.00
C VAL A 204 -16.01 -0.94 8.44
N THR A 205 -16.96 -1.30 9.33
CA THR A 205 -18.36 -1.69 9.00
C THR A 205 -19.43 -0.82 9.68
N ALA A 206 -19.05 0.38 10.13
CA ALA A 206 -19.95 1.31 10.84
C ALA A 206 -19.73 2.79 10.46
N CYS A 207 -18.82 3.05 9.52
CA CYS A 207 -18.48 4.36 9.00
C CYS A 207 -18.67 4.37 7.48
N ASP A 208 -19.07 5.51 6.93
CA ASP A 208 -19.25 5.66 5.49
C ASP A 208 -17.98 5.39 4.69
N LEU A 209 -18.17 4.85 3.48
CA LEU A 209 -17.12 4.76 2.48
C LEU A 209 -17.18 6.01 1.62
N ALA A 210 -16.24 6.94 1.82
CA ALA A 210 -16.14 8.20 1.08
C ALA A 210 -17.40 9.09 1.14
N GLY A 211 -18.16 9.06 2.24
CA GLY A 211 -19.42 9.81 2.39
C GLY A 211 -20.65 9.16 1.76
N LEU A 212 -20.54 7.95 1.19
CA LEU A 212 -21.68 7.23 0.64
C LEU A 212 -22.62 6.75 1.77
N PRO A 213 -23.95 6.91 1.63
CA PRO A 213 -24.93 6.46 2.62
C PRO A 213 -24.83 4.95 2.93
N ASP A 214 -24.17 4.63 4.03
CA ASP A 214 -23.81 3.28 4.46
C ASP A 214 -24.98 2.58 5.16
N PHE A 215 -25.40 1.41 4.65
CA PHE A 215 -26.55 0.67 5.16
C PHE A 215 -26.27 0.08 6.53
N LYS A 216 -27.24 0.20 7.43
CA LYS A 216 -27.22 -0.40 8.77
C LYS A 216 -27.82 -1.80 8.72
N GLN A 217 -27.09 -2.77 8.15
CA GLN A 217 -27.66 -4.12 7.88
C GLN A 217 -28.09 -4.89 9.15
N SER A 218 -27.72 -4.43 10.35
CA SER A 218 -28.26 -4.92 11.63
C SER A 218 -29.75 -4.62 11.83
N VAL A 219 -30.34 -3.70 11.04
CA VAL A 219 -31.78 -3.47 10.97
C VAL A 219 -32.44 -4.55 10.10
N GLU A 220 -33.47 -5.23 10.63
CA GLU A 220 -34.15 -6.34 9.94
C GLU A 220 -34.73 -5.92 8.59
N GLY A 221 -35.33 -4.72 8.51
CA GLY A 221 -35.85 -4.15 7.26
C GLY A 221 -34.78 -3.97 6.18
N VAL A 222 -33.57 -3.56 6.57
CA VAL A 222 -32.42 -3.38 5.66
C VAL A 222 -31.90 -4.73 5.17
N THR A 223 -31.67 -5.69 6.08
CA THR A 223 -31.29 -7.06 5.71
C THR A 223 -32.33 -7.67 4.76
N LYS A 224 -33.63 -7.47 5.01
CA LYS A 224 -34.69 -7.95 4.12
C LYS A 224 -34.65 -7.27 2.75
N TYR A 225 -34.56 -5.94 2.71
CA TYR A 225 -34.52 -5.16 1.46
C TYR A 225 -33.35 -5.59 0.55
N LEU A 226 -32.16 -5.78 1.12
CA LEU A 226 -30.96 -6.20 0.38
C LEU A 226 -31.04 -7.66 -0.09
N ASN A 227 -31.60 -8.56 0.74
CA ASN A 227 -31.88 -9.95 0.35
C ASN A 227 -32.94 -10.05 -0.76
N ASP A 228 -34.00 -9.22 -0.70
CA ASP A 228 -35.05 -9.12 -1.72
C ASP A 228 -34.47 -8.58 -3.04
N PHE A 229 -33.59 -7.57 -2.98
CA PHE A 229 -32.89 -6.98 -4.12
C PHE A 229 -32.07 -8.02 -4.90
N VAL A 230 -31.16 -8.73 -4.22
CA VAL A 230 -30.33 -9.77 -4.86
C VAL A 230 -31.20 -10.93 -5.40
N THR A 231 -32.26 -11.27 -4.68
CA THR A 231 -33.25 -12.27 -5.13
C THR A 231 -34.01 -11.84 -6.38
N TYR A 232 -34.44 -10.59 -6.44
CA TYR A 232 -35.14 -10.02 -7.59
C TYR A 232 -34.28 -10.09 -8.85
N TRP A 233 -33.02 -9.65 -8.81
CA TRP A 233 -32.17 -9.66 -10.01
C TRP A 233 -31.82 -11.08 -10.47
N ARG A 234 -31.52 -12.01 -9.55
CA ARG A 234 -31.35 -13.44 -9.85
C ARG A 234 -32.56 -14.00 -10.62
N GLU A 235 -33.76 -13.78 -10.10
CA GLU A 235 -35.00 -14.38 -10.63
C GLU A 235 -35.56 -13.64 -11.85
N GLN A 236 -35.25 -12.35 -12.03
CA GLN A 236 -35.66 -11.59 -13.21
C GLN A 236 -34.71 -11.74 -14.39
N SER A 237 -33.39 -11.69 -14.18
CA SER A 237 -32.43 -11.64 -15.29
C SER A 237 -31.98 -13.01 -15.79
N GLY A 238 -31.92 -14.02 -14.91
CA GLY A 238 -31.30 -15.32 -15.21
C GLY A 238 -29.77 -15.31 -15.13
N ILE A 239 -29.16 -14.34 -14.44
CA ILE A 239 -27.70 -14.30 -14.19
C ILE A 239 -27.17 -15.56 -13.48
N ASP A 240 -25.96 -15.97 -13.87
CA ASP A 240 -25.27 -17.15 -13.35
C ASP A 240 -24.52 -16.85 -12.03
N GLY A 241 -24.14 -15.60 -11.80
CA GLY A 241 -23.35 -15.20 -10.64
C GLY A 241 -23.38 -13.73 -10.27
N LEU A 242 -22.77 -13.41 -9.13
CA LEU A 242 -22.65 -12.06 -8.56
C LEU A 242 -21.18 -11.66 -8.37
N ARG A 243 -20.80 -10.43 -8.69
CA ARG A 243 -19.67 -9.76 -8.02
C ARG A 243 -20.24 -8.94 -6.89
N ILE A 244 -19.72 -9.11 -5.69
CA ILE A 244 -20.21 -8.45 -4.49
C ILE A 244 -19.22 -7.32 -4.16
N ASP A 245 -19.71 -6.10 -4.30
CA ASP A 245 -18.96 -4.88 -4.01
C ASP A 245 -18.60 -4.76 -2.53
N THR A 246 -17.45 -4.11 -2.25
CA THR A 246 -17.05 -3.60 -0.93
C THR A 246 -17.23 -4.57 0.26
N MET A 247 -17.12 -5.88 0.04
CA MET A 247 -17.53 -6.94 0.96
C MET A 247 -16.93 -6.83 2.38
N LYS A 248 -15.73 -6.27 2.52
CA LYS A 248 -15.05 -6.03 3.81
C LYS A 248 -15.69 -4.95 4.69
N HIS A 249 -16.58 -4.12 4.14
CA HIS A 249 -17.27 -3.03 4.81
C HIS A 249 -18.67 -3.42 5.34
N VAL A 250 -19.18 -4.59 4.97
CA VAL A 250 -20.47 -5.11 5.47
C VAL A 250 -20.24 -6.10 6.63
N PRO A 251 -20.99 -6.01 7.75
CA PRO A 251 -20.77 -6.85 8.93
C PRO A 251 -20.87 -8.36 8.68
N ASP A 252 -19.97 -9.13 9.30
CA ASP A 252 -19.93 -10.60 9.29
C ASP A 252 -21.29 -11.30 9.52
N ALA A 253 -22.16 -10.69 10.33
CA ALA A 253 -23.49 -11.23 10.64
C ALA A 253 -24.43 -11.23 9.42
N TYR A 254 -24.36 -10.20 8.57
CA TYR A 254 -25.12 -10.14 7.32
C TYR A 254 -24.61 -11.21 6.34
N TRP A 255 -23.29 -11.40 6.22
CA TRP A 255 -22.75 -12.44 5.34
C TRP A 255 -23.15 -13.85 5.78
N LYS A 256 -23.12 -14.14 7.08
CA LYS A 256 -23.52 -15.45 7.61
C LYS A 256 -24.98 -15.82 7.32
N GLN A 257 -25.90 -14.85 7.22
CA GLN A 257 -27.27 -15.13 6.78
C GLN A 257 -27.41 -15.16 5.25
N PHE A 258 -26.65 -14.30 4.54
CA PHE A 258 -26.71 -14.16 3.09
C PHE A 258 -26.25 -15.43 2.35
N PHE A 259 -25.18 -16.08 2.83
CA PHE A 259 -24.64 -17.33 2.27
C PHE A 259 -25.20 -18.60 2.94
N ALA A 260 -26.12 -18.47 3.91
CA ALA A 260 -26.76 -19.63 4.53
C ALA A 260 -27.58 -20.43 3.49
N ALA A 261 -27.79 -21.73 3.76
CA ALA A 261 -28.69 -22.53 2.94
C ALA A 261 -30.12 -21.93 2.95
N GLY A 262 -30.65 -21.61 1.78
CA GLY A 262 -31.89 -20.87 1.60
C GLY A 262 -31.74 -19.34 1.50
N GLY A 263 -30.55 -18.78 1.77
CA GLY A 263 -30.25 -17.34 1.71
C GLY A 263 -30.29 -16.73 0.30
N ALA A 264 -30.05 -15.42 0.20
CA ALA A 264 -30.10 -14.67 -1.07
C ALA A 264 -28.88 -14.94 -1.96
N GLY A 265 -27.70 -15.12 -1.37
CA GLY A 265 -26.45 -15.52 -2.02
C GLY A 265 -26.05 -16.97 -1.74
N ASP A 266 -27.02 -17.84 -1.42
CA ASP A 266 -26.81 -19.27 -1.19
C ASP A 266 -25.96 -19.90 -2.32
N PRO A 267 -24.76 -20.45 -2.01
CA PRO A 267 -23.86 -21.05 -2.99
C PRO A 267 -24.46 -22.20 -3.83
N GLN A 268 -25.59 -22.76 -3.44
CA GLN A 268 -26.33 -23.77 -4.22
C GLN A 268 -27.30 -23.16 -5.24
N LYS A 269 -27.62 -21.87 -5.12
CA LYS A 269 -28.53 -21.14 -6.03
C LYS A 269 -27.80 -20.23 -7.01
N ILE A 270 -26.74 -19.56 -6.55
CA ILE A 270 -25.97 -18.59 -7.33
C ILE A 270 -24.52 -18.57 -6.83
N TRP A 271 -23.55 -18.46 -7.74
CA TRP A 271 -22.14 -18.29 -7.36
C TRP A 271 -21.81 -16.81 -7.17
N SER A 272 -20.82 -16.48 -6.34
CA SER A 272 -20.35 -15.11 -6.21
C SER A 272 -18.88 -14.98 -5.91
N VAL A 273 -18.29 -13.88 -6.37
CA VAL A 273 -16.96 -13.40 -5.97
C VAL A 273 -17.10 -12.12 -5.15
N GLY A 274 -16.58 -12.15 -3.92
CA GLY A 274 -16.52 -10.96 -3.06
C GLY A 274 -15.29 -10.10 -3.30
N GLU A 275 -15.46 -8.78 -3.29
CA GLU A 275 -14.35 -7.86 -3.18
C GLU A 275 -13.92 -7.68 -1.72
N VAL A 276 -12.73 -8.19 -1.40
CA VAL A 276 -12.06 -7.94 -0.14
C VAL A 276 -10.70 -7.33 -0.47
N PHE A 277 -10.67 -6.01 -0.64
CA PHE A 277 -9.45 -5.26 -0.98
C PHE A 277 -8.48 -5.27 0.21
N ASP A 278 -7.72 -6.36 0.36
CA ASP A 278 -6.75 -6.60 1.42
C ASP A 278 -5.67 -7.62 0.97
N GLY A 279 -4.43 -7.44 1.40
CA GLY A 279 -3.29 -8.26 0.97
C GLY A 279 -3.01 -9.52 1.80
N ASN A 280 -3.77 -9.81 2.85
CA ASN A 280 -3.51 -10.88 3.82
C ASN A 280 -4.34 -12.14 3.51
N PRO A 281 -3.72 -13.27 3.09
CA PRO A 281 -4.43 -14.51 2.78
C PRO A 281 -5.31 -15.05 3.93
N ALA A 282 -4.91 -14.85 5.19
CA ALA A 282 -5.70 -15.28 6.34
C ALA A 282 -6.95 -14.41 6.58
N PHE A 283 -6.91 -13.13 6.20
CA PHE A 283 -8.08 -12.25 6.24
C PHE A 283 -9.03 -12.57 5.09
N LEU A 284 -8.50 -12.75 3.86
CA LEU A 284 -9.27 -13.19 2.69
C LEU A 284 -9.99 -14.53 2.94
N ALA A 285 -9.29 -15.50 3.52
CA ALA A 285 -9.84 -16.84 3.78
C ALA A 285 -11.09 -16.84 4.67
N ARG A 286 -11.20 -15.93 5.65
CA ARG A 286 -12.34 -15.88 6.58
C ARG A 286 -13.68 -15.69 5.85
N PHE A 287 -13.70 -14.91 4.77
CA PHE A 287 -14.91 -14.63 3.99
C PHE A 287 -15.41 -15.87 3.23
N MET A 288 -14.50 -16.68 2.70
CA MET A 288 -14.86 -17.95 2.03
C MET A 288 -15.20 -19.06 3.03
N ASP A 289 -14.39 -19.18 4.08
CA ASP A 289 -14.37 -20.37 4.92
C ASP A 289 -15.28 -20.29 6.16
N ASP A 290 -15.54 -19.08 6.68
CA ASP A 290 -16.27 -18.85 7.93
C ASP A 290 -17.52 -17.98 7.76
N LEU A 291 -17.58 -17.18 6.70
CA LEU A 291 -18.78 -16.44 6.29
C LEU A 291 -19.54 -17.13 5.15
N GLY A 292 -18.88 -17.99 4.36
CA GLY A 292 -19.52 -18.89 3.38
C GLY A 292 -19.38 -18.50 1.91
N SER A 293 -18.62 -17.47 1.56
CA SER A 293 -18.53 -16.97 0.17
C SER A 293 -18.02 -18.04 -0.81
N PRO A 294 -18.63 -18.20 -2.00
CA PRO A 294 -18.13 -19.07 -3.06
C PRO A 294 -16.70 -18.73 -3.52
N SER A 295 -16.37 -17.44 -3.66
CA SER A 295 -15.04 -16.92 -3.99
C SER A 295 -14.79 -15.53 -3.37
N VAL A 296 -13.53 -15.11 -3.32
CA VAL A 296 -13.12 -13.69 -3.23
C VAL A 296 -12.02 -13.41 -4.25
N PHE A 297 -11.82 -12.14 -4.61
CA PHE A 297 -10.68 -11.74 -5.43
C PHE A 297 -9.35 -11.92 -4.69
N ASP A 298 -8.35 -12.45 -5.40
CA ASP A 298 -7.01 -12.74 -4.87
C ASP A 298 -6.14 -11.47 -4.84
N PHE A 299 -6.52 -10.54 -3.97
CA PHE A 299 -5.77 -9.29 -3.78
C PHE A 299 -4.33 -9.53 -3.31
N ALA A 300 -4.08 -10.59 -2.54
CA ALA A 300 -2.73 -11.01 -2.15
C ALA A 300 -1.84 -11.31 -3.38
N LEU A 301 -2.33 -12.12 -4.32
CA LEU A 301 -1.59 -12.41 -5.57
C LEU A 301 -1.49 -11.16 -6.46
N TYR A 302 -2.55 -10.36 -6.56
CA TYR A 302 -2.53 -9.10 -7.31
C TYR A 302 -1.42 -8.16 -6.83
N PHE A 303 -1.26 -7.93 -5.51
CA PHE A 303 -0.19 -7.06 -5.01
C PHE A 303 1.21 -7.62 -5.32
N ALA A 304 1.41 -8.93 -5.24
CA ALA A 304 2.68 -9.55 -5.61
C ALA A 304 2.95 -9.44 -7.12
N ILE A 305 1.93 -9.61 -7.97
CA ILE A 305 2.01 -9.40 -9.42
C ILE A 305 2.36 -7.95 -9.73
N LYS A 306 1.58 -6.98 -9.24
CA LYS A 306 1.75 -5.56 -9.56
C LYS A 306 3.12 -5.05 -9.11
N ASP A 307 3.60 -5.49 -7.94
CA ASP A 307 4.86 -4.98 -7.40
C ASP A 307 6.07 -5.55 -8.13
N GLN A 308 6.06 -6.85 -8.46
CA GLN A 308 7.25 -7.60 -8.88
C GLN A 308 7.34 -7.88 -10.39
N LEU A 309 6.24 -8.24 -11.06
CA LEU A 309 6.29 -8.55 -12.51
C LEU A 309 6.40 -7.29 -13.38
N SER A 310 6.08 -6.11 -12.82
CA SER A 310 6.13 -4.85 -13.56
C SER A 310 7.55 -4.25 -13.73
N SER A 311 8.60 -4.84 -13.14
CA SER A 311 9.98 -4.40 -13.37
C SER A 311 11.00 -5.55 -13.37
N ALA A 312 12.14 -5.35 -14.03
CA ALA A 312 13.19 -6.37 -14.17
C ALA A 312 13.91 -6.73 -12.86
N GLY A 313 13.84 -5.84 -11.86
CA GLY A 313 14.41 -6.04 -10.53
C GLY A 313 13.43 -6.62 -9.50
N GLY A 314 12.20 -6.96 -9.90
CA GLY A 314 11.21 -7.52 -8.98
C GLY A 314 11.50 -8.96 -8.59
N ASP A 315 11.50 -9.23 -7.29
CA ASP A 315 11.71 -10.56 -6.72
C ASP A 315 10.43 -11.41 -6.80
N LEU A 316 10.46 -12.42 -7.66
CA LEU A 316 9.41 -13.42 -7.76
C LEU A 316 9.30 -14.31 -6.50
N GLY A 317 10.24 -14.20 -5.56
CA GLY A 317 10.10 -14.73 -4.20
C GLY A 317 8.79 -14.28 -3.55
N ARG A 318 8.43 -12.99 -3.62
CA ARG A 318 7.15 -12.49 -3.07
C ARG A 318 5.91 -13.10 -3.76
N VAL A 319 6.00 -13.51 -5.03
CA VAL A 319 4.92 -14.23 -5.73
C VAL A 319 4.83 -15.67 -5.23
N ALA A 320 5.99 -16.34 -5.04
CA ALA A 320 6.05 -17.66 -4.42
C ALA A 320 5.56 -17.63 -2.96
N ASP A 321 5.77 -16.54 -2.21
CA ASP A 321 5.34 -16.38 -0.82
C ASP A 321 3.83 -16.16 -0.67
N VAL A 322 3.14 -15.64 -1.68
CA VAL A 322 1.67 -15.67 -1.73
C VAL A 322 1.19 -17.10 -1.89
N PHE A 323 1.73 -17.84 -2.87
CA PHE A 323 1.37 -19.25 -3.07
C PHE A 323 1.70 -20.10 -1.83
N ALA A 324 2.82 -19.84 -1.14
CA ALA A 324 3.17 -20.47 0.13
C ALA A 324 2.08 -20.32 1.22
N GLN A 325 1.22 -19.31 1.11
CA GLN A 325 0.11 -19.02 2.01
C GLN A 325 -1.26 -19.47 1.48
N ASP A 326 -1.35 -20.17 0.34
CA ASP A 326 -2.59 -20.83 -0.15
C ASP A 326 -3.18 -21.78 0.90
N GLY A 327 -2.38 -22.23 1.87
CA GLY A 327 -2.85 -23.00 3.01
C GLY A 327 -3.79 -22.23 3.96
N ALA A 328 -3.88 -20.90 3.90
CA ALA A 328 -4.82 -20.14 4.72
C ALA A 328 -6.30 -20.51 4.44
N TYR A 329 -6.57 -20.93 3.21
CA TYR A 329 -7.91 -21.28 2.69
C TYR A 329 -8.19 -22.79 2.78
N LYS A 330 -9.46 -23.18 2.95
CA LYS A 330 -9.89 -24.59 2.79
C LYS A 330 -9.74 -25.08 1.34
N ASP A 331 -9.91 -24.19 0.35
CA ASP A 331 -9.63 -24.46 -1.07
C ASP A 331 -9.26 -23.18 -1.84
N ALA A 332 -7.96 -22.84 -1.86
CA ALA A 332 -7.42 -21.71 -2.61
C ALA A 332 -7.64 -21.80 -4.14
N SER A 333 -8.00 -22.97 -4.69
CA SER A 333 -8.29 -23.09 -6.12
C SER A 333 -9.59 -22.39 -6.54
N ARG A 334 -10.43 -21.96 -5.58
CA ARG A 334 -11.68 -21.20 -5.80
C ARG A 334 -11.50 -19.68 -5.89
N LEU A 335 -10.34 -19.13 -5.55
CA LEU A 335 -10.05 -17.68 -5.60
C LEU A 335 -10.16 -17.13 -7.02
N THR A 336 -10.60 -15.88 -7.17
CA THR A 336 -10.63 -15.20 -8.48
C THR A 336 -9.37 -14.36 -8.68
N THR A 337 -8.51 -14.72 -9.62
CA THR A 337 -7.18 -14.10 -9.85
C THR A 337 -7.23 -13.06 -10.96
N PHE A 338 -6.52 -11.94 -10.80
CA PHE A 338 -6.54 -10.82 -11.75
C PHE A 338 -5.19 -10.08 -11.80
N VAL A 339 -5.00 -9.19 -12.79
CA VAL A 339 -3.77 -8.38 -12.97
C VAL A 339 -4.02 -6.88 -12.78
N ASP A 340 -5.21 -6.41 -13.15
CA ASP A 340 -5.77 -5.08 -12.86
C ASP A 340 -7.32 -5.14 -12.90
N ASN A 341 -7.98 -4.10 -12.38
CA ASN A 341 -9.43 -3.93 -12.31
C ASN A 341 -9.81 -2.43 -12.49
N HIS A 342 -11.05 -2.07 -12.20
CA HIS A 342 -11.56 -0.71 -12.38
C HIS A 342 -11.14 0.32 -11.32
N ASP A 343 -10.46 -0.08 -10.24
CA ASP A 343 -10.11 0.82 -9.12
C ASP A 343 -8.60 1.00 -9.01
N VAL A 344 -7.86 -0.04 -9.40
CA VAL A 344 -6.40 -0.02 -9.40
C VAL A 344 -5.85 0.56 -10.69
N LYS A 345 -4.64 1.11 -10.57
CA LYS A 345 -3.78 1.48 -11.69
C LYS A 345 -3.58 0.30 -12.64
N ARG A 346 -3.68 0.54 -13.96
CA ARG A 346 -3.45 -0.49 -14.99
C ARG A 346 -2.04 -1.06 -14.89
N PHE A 347 -1.89 -2.36 -15.08
CA PHE A 347 -0.59 -3.04 -14.95
C PHE A 347 0.46 -2.47 -15.94
N VAL A 348 0.02 -2.08 -17.14
CA VAL A 348 0.84 -1.39 -18.14
C VAL A 348 1.43 -0.08 -17.59
N SER A 349 0.65 0.68 -16.83
CA SER A 349 1.08 1.92 -16.21
C SER A 349 1.92 1.72 -14.95
N GLU A 350 1.84 0.57 -14.28
CA GLU A 350 2.83 0.17 -13.26
C GLU A 350 4.19 -0.12 -13.90
N VAL A 351 4.24 -0.74 -15.10
CA VAL A 351 5.50 -0.96 -15.83
C VAL A 351 6.11 0.35 -16.31
N THR A 352 5.34 1.20 -17.01
CA THR A 352 5.87 2.46 -17.54
C THR A 352 6.20 3.46 -16.44
N GLY A 353 5.44 3.46 -15.33
CA GLY A 353 5.77 4.20 -14.11
C GLY A 353 7.08 3.76 -13.43
N LYS A 354 7.54 2.53 -13.68
CA LYS A 354 8.85 2.00 -13.25
C LYS A 354 9.93 2.12 -14.35
N GLY A 355 9.71 2.94 -15.37
CA GLY A 355 10.66 3.23 -16.44
C GLY A 355 10.70 2.22 -17.59
N GLY A 356 9.78 1.25 -17.64
CA GLY A 356 9.67 0.31 -18.75
C GLY A 356 9.08 0.96 -20.02
N THR A 357 9.52 0.50 -21.19
CA THR A 357 8.91 0.86 -22.48
C THR A 357 7.53 0.21 -22.67
N ALA A 358 6.73 0.73 -23.60
CA ALA A 358 5.44 0.13 -23.96
C ALA A 358 5.57 -1.35 -24.40
N THR A 359 6.63 -1.71 -25.12
CA THR A 359 6.93 -3.11 -25.49
C THR A 359 7.19 -3.97 -24.25
N GLN A 360 8.06 -3.52 -23.33
CA GLN A 360 8.29 -4.20 -22.06
C GLN A 360 7.01 -4.32 -21.23
N ALA A 361 6.10 -3.34 -21.30
CA ALA A 361 4.81 -3.37 -20.61
C ALA A 361 3.87 -4.44 -21.17
N ALA A 362 3.78 -4.58 -22.50
CA ALA A 362 3.01 -5.65 -23.14
C ALA A 362 3.61 -7.05 -22.86
N GLU A 363 4.93 -7.21 -22.92
CA GLU A 363 5.61 -8.48 -22.61
C GLU A 363 5.44 -8.88 -21.13
N ARG A 364 5.46 -7.90 -20.21
CA ARG A 364 5.21 -8.11 -18.79
C ARG A 364 3.74 -8.39 -18.50
N LEU A 365 2.81 -7.79 -19.27
CA LEU A 365 1.39 -8.10 -19.18
C LEU A 365 1.09 -9.53 -19.67
N ASP A 366 1.64 -9.99 -20.80
CA ASP A 366 1.55 -11.41 -21.21
C ASP A 366 2.14 -12.34 -20.14
N THR A 367 3.20 -11.93 -19.45
CA THR A 367 3.79 -12.69 -18.34
C THR A 367 2.86 -12.77 -17.14
N ALA A 368 2.22 -11.66 -16.74
CA ALA A 368 1.24 -11.62 -15.64
C ALA A 368 -0.07 -12.37 -15.97
N LEU A 369 -0.58 -12.22 -17.19
CA LEU A 369 -1.73 -12.96 -17.69
C LEU A 369 -1.42 -14.47 -17.75
N SER A 370 -0.27 -14.85 -18.30
CA SER A 370 0.18 -16.26 -18.33
C SER A 370 0.23 -16.87 -16.93
N LEU A 371 0.67 -16.10 -15.92
CA LEU A 371 0.65 -16.55 -14.53
C LEU A 371 -0.78 -16.82 -14.01
N ILE A 372 -1.74 -15.90 -14.15
CA ILE A 372 -3.10 -16.12 -13.61
C ILE A 372 -3.87 -17.23 -14.35
N TYR A 373 -3.60 -17.43 -15.65
CA TYR A 373 -4.20 -18.54 -16.41
C TYR A 373 -3.63 -19.92 -16.06
N THR A 374 -2.33 -20.00 -15.71
CA THR A 374 -1.63 -21.29 -15.48
C THR A 374 -1.43 -21.65 -14.00
N SER A 375 -1.70 -20.72 -13.07
CA SER A 375 -1.77 -20.95 -11.63
C SER A 375 -3.19 -21.34 -11.15
N ARG A 376 -3.34 -21.60 -9.84
CA ARG A 376 -4.62 -21.90 -9.20
C ARG A 376 -5.53 -20.66 -9.06
N GLY A 377 -6.84 -20.89 -8.98
CA GLY A 377 -7.86 -19.84 -9.02
C GLY A 377 -8.46 -19.66 -10.41
N THR A 378 -9.51 -18.84 -10.52
CA THR A 378 -10.25 -18.52 -11.75
C THR A 378 -9.76 -17.16 -12.30
N PRO A 379 -9.17 -17.10 -13.51
CA PRO A 379 -8.65 -15.86 -14.06
C PRO A 379 -9.78 -14.90 -14.47
N SER A 380 -9.59 -13.62 -14.13
CA SER A 380 -10.42 -12.48 -14.51
C SER A 380 -9.55 -11.42 -15.21
N VAL A 381 -10.01 -10.95 -16.36
CA VAL A 381 -9.33 -9.96 -17.21
C VAL A 381 -10.24 -8.74 -17.38
N TYR A 382 -9.71 -7.54 -17.17
CA TYR A 382 -10.45 -6.28 -17.34
C TYR A 382 -10.33 -5.78 -18.79
N GLN A 383 -11.39 -5.14 -19.31
CA GLN A 383 -11.42 -4.60 -20.67
C GLN A 383 -10.18 -3.76 -21.00
N GLY A 384 -9.67 -3.89 -22.22
CA GLY A 384 -8.51 -3.14 -22.68
C GLY A 384 -7.16 -3.76 -22.30
N SER A 385 -7.10 -4.75 -21.40
CA SER A 385 -5.84 -5.45 -21.12
C SER A 385 -5.39 -6.28 -22.34
N GLU A 386 -6.32 -6.70 -23.20
CA GLU A 386 -6.08 -7.28 -24.55
C GLU A 386 -5.52 -6.29 -25.61
N ILE A 387 -5.46 -4.99 -25.32
CA ILE A 387 -4.76 -3.97 -26.14
C ILE A 387 -3.62 -3.28 -25.37
N ALA A 388 -3.25 -3.80 -24.19
CA ALA A 388 -2.31 -3.16 -23.26
C ALA A 388 -2.69 -1.70 -22.92
N GLN A 389 -3.97 -1.46 -22.61
CA GLN A 389 -4.48 -0.13 -22.24
C GLN A 389 -3.76 0.43 -21.00
N ALA A 390 -3.30 1.67 -21.09
CA ALA A 390 -2.72 2.41 -19.98
C ALA A 390 -3.81 3.12 -19.15
N GLY A 391 -3.52 3.42 -17.89
CA GLY A 391 -4.40 4.16 -16.99
C GLY A 391 -3.84 4.23 -15.57
N GLN A 392 -3.82 5.42 -14.97
CA GLN A 392 -3.12 5.66 -13.70
C GLN A 392 -3.94 5.31 -12.45
N GLY A 393 -5.28 5.25 -12.56
CA GLY A 393 -6.21 4.93 -11.49
C GLY A 393 -7.61 5.49 -11.78
N ASP A 394 -8.49 5.53 -10.78
CA ASP A 394 -9.86 6.06 -10.90
C ASP A 394 -9.89 7.45 -11.57
N PRO A 395 -10.73 7.69 -12.60
CA PRO A 395 -10.83 8.98 -13.28
C PRO A 395 -11.22 10.17 -12.39
N TYR A 396 -11.62 9.98 -11.13
CA TYR A 396 -11.73 11.11 -10.18
C TYR A 396 -10.39 11.83 -10.02
N GLY A 397 -9.30 11.06 -9.89
CA GLY A 397 -7.94 11.56 -9.74
C GLY A 397 -7.20 11.91 -11.04
N TYR A 398 -7.82 11.73 -12.21
CA TYR A 398 -7.14 11.82 -13.51
C TYR A 398 -8.01 12.45 -14.61
N VAL A 399 -7.40 13.24 -15.50
CA VAL A 399 -8.12 13.76 -16.69
C VAL A 399 -8.37 12.66 -17.72
N LEU A 400 -9.26 12.92 -18.67
CA LEU A 400 -9.55 12.03 -19.80
C LEU A 400 -8.26 11.61 -20.53
N GLY A 401 -8.15 10.33 -20.89
CA GLY A 401 -6.96 9.72 -21.45
C GLY A 401 -5.86 9.39 -20.42
N GLN A 402 -6.15 9.49 -19.13
CA GLN A 402 -5.22 9.13 -18.04
C GLN A 402 -5.82 8.22 -16.96
N GLY A 403 -7.15 8.05 -16.92
CA GLY A 403 -7.83 7.15 -16.00
C GLY A 403 -7.68 5.68 -16.38
N ASN A 404 -8.14 4.77 -15.52
CA ASN A 404 -8.17 3.32 -15.79
C ASN A 404 -9.49 2.83 -16.43
N ARG A 405 -10.56 3.67 -16.38
CA ARG A 405 -11.92 3.44 -16.92
C ARG A 405 -12.19 4.20 -18.24
N GLU A 406 -11.17 4.32 -19.11
CA GLU A 406 -11.32 4.92 -20.44
C GLU A 406 -12.12 4.01 -21.39
N ASP A 407 -12.66 4.59 -22.47
CA ASP A 407 -13.41 3.84 -23.51
C ASP A 407 -12.60 2.68 -24.11
N MET A 408 -13.30 1.60 -24.46
CA MET A 408 -12.68 0.44 -25.12
C MET A 408 -12.35 0.71 -26.60
N ASP A 409 -11.07 0.81 -26.94
CA ASP A 409 -10.61 0.94 -28.33
C ASP A 409 -10.57 -0.44 -29.04
N PHE A 410 -11.68 -0.79 -29.69
CA PHE A 410 -11.76 -1.98 -30.55
C PHE A 410 -10.87 -1.91 -31.80
N GLY A 411 -10.37 -0.74 -32.19
CA GLY A 411 -9.45 -0.56 -33.31
C GLY A 411 -8.01 -0.95 -32.98
N ALA A 412 -7.54 -0.63 -31.77
CA ALA A 412 -6.20 -0.98 -31.29
C ALA A 412 -5.89 -2.49 -31.31
N LEU A 413 -6.92 -3.34 -31.29
CA LEU A 413 -6.81 -4.80 -31.46
C LEU A 413 -6.09 -5.20 -32.75
N ALA A 414 -6.23 -4.44 -33.84
CA ALA A 414 -5.54 -4.70 -35.11
C ALA A 414 -4.00 -4.54 -35.03
N THR A 415 -3.51 -4.01 -33.91
CA THR A 415 -2.08 -3.82 -33.60
C THR A 415 -1.63 -4.57 -32.33
N SER A 416 -2.54 -5.25 -31.65
CA SER A 416 -2.23 -6.09 -30.48
C SER A 416 -1.88 -7.51 -30.91
N GLN A 417 -1.23 -8.26 -30.01
CA GLN A 417 -1.14 -9.72 -30.06
C GLN A 417 -1.74 -10.37 -28.79
N LEU A 418 -2.19 -9.56 -27.83
CA LEU A 418 -2.62 -10.06 -26.53
C LEU A 418 -3.98 -10.78 -26.58
N ASP A 419 -4.83 -10.51 -27.56
CA ASP A 419 -6.07 -11.28 -27.76
C ASP A 419 -5.78 -12.70 -28.29
N GLU A 420 -4.82 -12.87 -29.21
CA GLU A 420 -4.29 -14.18 -29.60
C GLU A 420 -3.60 -14.90 -28.41
N ARG A 421 -2.85 -14.17 -27.56
CA ARG A 421 -2.27 -14.73 -26.33
C ARG A 421 -3.35 -15.23 -25.37
N LEU A 422 -4.39 -14.43 -25.11
CA LEU A 422 -5.52 -14.81 -24.24
C LEU A 422 -6.25 -16.04 -24.79
N ALA A 423 -6.50 -16.11 -26.10
CA ALA A 423 -7.08 -17.28 -26.76
C ALA A 423 -6.23 -18.54 -26.55
N ALA A 424 -4.91 -18.44 -26.70
CA ALA A 424 -4.00 -19.57 -26.49
C ALA A 424 -3.90 -19.99 -25.02
N LEU A 425 -3.92 -19.04 -24.08
CA LEU A 425 -3.95 -19.30 -22.64
C LEU A 425 -5.26 -19.97 -22.19
N ALA A 426 -6.41 -19.53 -22.70
CA ALA A 426 -7.71 -20.14 -22.45
C ALA A 426 -7.82 -21.55 -23.06
N SER A 427 -7.29 -21.74 -24.27
CA SER A 427 -7.18 -23.05 -24.93
C SER A 427 -6.30 -24.02 -24.12
N ALA A 428 -5.16 -23.55 -23.61
CA ALA A 428 -4.32 -24.33 -22.72
C ALA A 428 -5.07 -24.70 -21.43
N ARG A 429 -5.71 -23.73 -20.77
CA ARG A 429 -6.45 -23.92 -19.50
C ARG A 429 -7.60 -24.92 -19.63
N SER A 430 -8.40 -24.83 -20.71
CA SER A 430 -9.52 -25.75 -20.96
C SER A 430 -9.07 -27.17 -21.33
N LYS A 431 -7.95 -27.30 -22.07
CA LYS A 431 -7.40 -28.61 -22.49
C LYS A 431 -6.67 -29.35 -21.36
N TYR A 432 -5.93 -28.63 -20.51
CA TYR A 432 -5.09 -29.22 -19.47
C TYR A 432 -5.73 -29.09 -18.10
N ARG A 433 -6.56 -30.09 -17.73
CA ARG A 433 -7.28 -30.19 -16.45
C ARG A 433 -6.45 -29.86 -15.19
N VAL A 434 -5.13 -30.12 -15.20
CA VAL A 434 -4.27 -29.77 -14.07
C VAL A 434 -4.18 -28.25 -13.82
N LEU A 435 -4.44 -27.42 -14.83
CA LEU A 435 -4.50 -25.96 -14.68
C LEU A 435 -5.75 -25.52 -13.89
N THR A 436 -6.86 -26.25 -14.00
CA THR A 436 -8.14 -25.91 -13.33
C THR A 436 -8.44 -26.74 -12.08
N ARG A 437 -7.80 -27.91 -11.86
CA ARG A 437 -7.96 -28.76 -10.65
C ARG A 437 -6.67 -29.35 -10.07
N GLY A 438 -5.53 -29.19 -10.76
CA GLY A 438 -4.27 -29.77 -10.30
C GLY A 438 -3.64 -28.96 -9.16
N ALA A 439 -3.05 -29.66 -8.19
CA ALA A 439 -2.28 -29.05 -7.12
C ALA A 439 -1.08 -28.29 -7.69
N GLN A 440 -0.81 -27.11 -7.14
CA GLN A 440 0.34 -26.28 -7.50
C GLN A 440 1.50 -26.58 -6.55
N GLN A 441 2.69 -26.80 -7.09
CA GLN A 441 3.91 -27.13 -6.32
C GLN A 441 5.11 -26.41 -6.93
N GLU A 442 5.84 -25.64 -6.12
CA GLU A 442 7.04 -24.92 -6.53
C GLU A 442 8.17 -25.90 -6.91
N LEU A 443 8.91 -25.56 -7.96
CA LEU A 443 10.13 -26.23 -8.40
C LEU A 443 11.36 -25.31 -8.33
N TRP A 444 11.16 -23.99 -8.44
CA TRP A 444 12.23 -22.98 -8.34
C TRP A 444 11.68 -21.61 -7.96
N ARG A 445 12.45 -20.82 -7.21
CA ARG A 445 12.23 -19.40 -6.92
C ARG A 445 13.57 -18.65 -6.82
N PRO A 446 13.62 -17.31 -6.92
CA PRO A 446 14.89 -16.58 -7.07
C PRO A 446 15.86 -16.73 -5.90
N ASN A 447 15.37 -16.64 -4.66
CA ASN A 447 16.18 -16.67 -3.43
C ASN A 447 17.37 -15.69 -3.45
N GLY A 448 17.15 -14.48 -3.98
CA GLY A 448 18.19 -13.45 -4.18
C GLY A 448 19.13 -13.68 -5.38
N GLY A 449 18.90 -14.75 -6.16
CA GLY A 449 19.62 -15.07 -7.39
C GLY A 449 18.86 -14.62 -8.65
N ALA A 450 18.93 -15.44 -9.71
CA ALA A 450 18.30 -15.14 -11.00
C ALA A 450 16.76 -14.97 -10.88
N PRO A 451 16.13 -14.06 -11.65
CA PRO A 451 14.72 -13.68 -11.54
C PRO A 451 13.77 -14.73 -12.18
N ILE A 452 13.93 -15.99 -11.75
CA ILE A 452 13.24 -17.17 -12.25
C ILE A 452 12.26 -17.70 -11.20
N LEU A 453 11.03 -17.99 -11.63
CA LEU A 453 10.03 -18.72 -10.85
C LEU A 453 9.58 -19.93 -11.67
N SER A 454 9.47 -21.10 -11.04
CA SER A 454 8.92 -22.29 -11.69
C SER A 454 8.09 -23.12 -10.72
N TYR A 455 7.00 -23.65 -11.22
CA TYR A 455 6.10 -24.52 -10.49
C TYR A 455 5.49 -25.56 -11.43
N ARG A 456 4.97 -26.65 -10.87
CA ARG A 456 4.18 -27.65 -11.58
C ARG A 456 2.73 -27.64 -11.14
N ARG A 457 1.87 -28.07 -12.06
CA ARG A 457 0.45 -28.36 -11.86
C ARG A 457 0.25 -29.87 -12.11
N VAL A 458 -0.13 -30.59 -11.06
CA VAL A 458 -0.16 -32.07 -11.02
C VAL A 458 -1.50 -32.60 -10.51
N ALA A 459 -1.90 -33.79 -10.96
CA ALA A 459 -3.17 -34.39 -10.56
C ALA A 459 -3.05 -35.12 -9.20
N THR A 460 -3.84 -34.70 -8.22
CA THR A 460 -3.86 -35.26 -6.86
C THR A 460 -5.19 -35.94 -6.49
N ASP A 461 -6.24 -35.76 -7.29
CA ASP A 461 -7.61 -36.23 -6.99
C ASP A 461 -7.95 -37.62 -7.57
N GLY A 462 -6.94 -38.37 -8.00
CA GLY A 462 -7.09 -39.71 -8.61
C GLY A 462 -7.71 -39.72 -10.02
N LYS A 463 -8.28 -38.60 -10.50
CA LYS A 463 -8.91 -38.51 -11.84
C LYS A 463 -7.90 -38.23 -12.97
N GLY A 464 -6.63 -38.01 -12.62
CA GLY A 464 -5.54 -37.82 -13.58
C GLY A 464 -5.60 -36.49 -14.35
N GLY A 465 -4.70 -36.41 -15.33
CA GLY A 465 -4.44 -35.25 -16.19
C GLY A 465 -2.98 -35.25 -16.65
N GLN A 466 -2.69 -34.67 -17.82
CA GLN A 466 -1.29 -34.42 -18.20
C GLN A 466 -0.71 -33.31 -17.31
N PRO A 467 0.44 -33.52 -16.66
CA PRO A 467 1.04 -32.51 -15.80
C PRO A 467 1.62 -31.35 -16.62
N VAL A 468 1.62 -30.15 -16.04
CA VAL A 468 2.20 -28.95 -16.67
C VAL A 468 3.27 -28.38 -15.76
N VAL A 469 4.41 -27.98 -16.32
CA VAL A 469 5.47 -27.21 -15.65
C VAL A 469 5.48 -25.81 -16.24
N VAL A 470 5.30 -24.81 -15.40
CA VAL A 470 5.39 -23.39 -15.76
C VAL A 470 6.78 -22.89 -15.36
N VAL A 471 7.42 -22.10 -16.22
CA VAL A 471 8.66 -21.39 -15.91
C VAL A 471 8.58 -19.95 -16.41
N ILE A 472 8.99 -19.02 -15.56
CA ILE A 472 8.91 -17.57 -15.76
C ILE A 472 10.30 -16.97 -15.63
N ASN A 473 10.68 -16.12 -16.58
CA ASN A 473 11.82 -15.19 -16.44
C ASN A 473 11.29 -13.76 -16.41
N ASN A 474 11.44 -13.09 -15.27
CA ASN A 474 11.06 -11.68 -15.08
C ASN A 474 12.18 -10.69 -15.47
N GLY A 475 13.40 -11.20 -15.71
CA GLY A 475 14.54 -10.38 -16.11
C GLY A 475 14.44 -9.86 -17.54
N ASP A 476 15.19 -8.80 -17.82
CA ASP A 476 15.33 -8.22 -19.16
C ASP A 476 16.44 -8.88 -20.00
N THR A 477 17.17 -9.85 -19.43
CA THR A 477 18.13 -10.73 -20.11
C THR A 477 17.62 -12.17 -20.21
N ALA A 478 18.13 -12.93 -21.19
CA ALA A 478 17.90 -14.37 -21.26
C ALA A 478 18.72 -15.11 -20.20
N VAL A 479 18.20 -16.21 -19.67
CA VAL A 479 18.82 -17.01 -18.60
C VAL A 479 18.98 -18.46 -19.07
N ASP A 480 20.23 -18.96 -19.11
CA ASP A 480 20.48 -20.40 -19.24
C ASP A 480 20.21 -21.09 -17.89
N LEU A 481 19.17 -21.92 -17.85
CA LEU A 481 18.77 -22.64 -16.64
C LEU A 481 19.87 -23.60 -16.12
N ALA A 482 20.82 -24.03 -16.97
CA ALA A 482 21.96 -24.84 -16.52
C ALA A 482 22.96 -24.06 -15.64
N THR A 483 22.90 -22.73 -15.61
CA THR A 483 23.72 -21.88 -14.72
C THR A 483 23.15 -21.72 -13.31
N LEU A 484 21.89 -22.13 -13.09
CA LEU A 484 21.24 -22.10 -11.78
C LEU A 484 21.92 -23.08 -10.81
N SER A 485 21.83 -22.81 -9.50
CA SER A 485 22.46 -23.68 -8.49
C SER A 485 21.90 -25.11 -8.55
N GLY A 486 22.80 -26.09 -8.68
CA GLY A 486 22.43 -27.48 -8.94
C GLY A 486 22.30 -27.85 -10.43
N GLY A 487 22.42 -26.91 -11.36
CA GLY A 487 22.52 -27.17 -12.80
C GLY A 487 21.19 -27.52 -13.48
N GLY A 488 20.20 -26.63 -13.38
CA GLY A 488 18.85 -26.80 -13.94
C GLY A 488 17.76 -26.96 -12.89
N ILE A 489 16.53 -26.59 -13.24
CA ILE A 489 15.37 -26.64 -12.33
C ILE A 489 14.94 -28.10 -12.12
N PRO A 490 14.88 -28.63 -10.88
CA PRO A 490 14.51 -30.02 -10.62
C PRO A 490 13.04 -30.28 -10.99
N LEU A 491 12.79 -31.27 -11.84
CA LEU A 491 11.43 -31.61 -12.28
C LEU A 491 10.74 -32.67 -11.42
N LEU A 492 11.38 -33.19 -10.36
CA LEU A 492 10.79 -34.10 -9.36
C LEU A 492 9.89 -35.19 -9.99
N GLY A 493 10.43 -35.92 -10.97
CA GLY A 493 9.73 -37.02 -11.67
C GLY A 493 8.46 -36.63 -12.43
N THR A 494 8.19 -35.35 -12.71
CA THR A 494 6.95 -34.88 -13.37
C THR A 494 6.77 -35.42 -14.78
N PHE A 495 7.86 -35.60 -15.54
CA PHE A 495 7.83 -36.14 -16.90
C PHE A 495 8.68 -37.41 -17.01
N SER A 496 8.28 -38.33 -17.87
CA SER A 496 9.02 -39.57 -18.19
C SER A 496 9.84 -39.48 -19.48
N GLY A 497 9.72 -38.39 -20.24
CA GLY A 497 10.42 -38.16 -21.52
C GLY A 497 11.17 -36.83 -21.55
N SER A 498 12.09 -36.70 -22.50
CA SER A 498 12.96 -35.51 -22.65
C SER A 498 12.40 -34.42 -23.56
N ALA A 499 11.48 -34.77 -24.47
CA ALA A 499 10.80 -33.83 -25.36
C ALA A 499 9.63 -33.14 -24.63
N LEU A 500 9.57 -31.81 -24.73
CA LEU A 500 8.58 -30.96 -24.07
C LEU A 500 7.73 -30.21 -25.09
N THR A 501 6.41 -30.24 -24.92
CA THR A 501 5.43 -29.46 -25.69
C THR A 501 5.09 -28.20 -24.93
N GLU A 502 5.34 -27.02 -25.51
CA GLU A 502 4.77 -25.77 -24.99
C GLU A 502 3.29 -25.70 -25.37
N ILE A 503 2.43 -25.34 -24.42
CA ILE A 503 0.97 -25.50 -24.55
C ILE A 503 0.21 -24.20 -24.82
N THR A 504 0.89 -23.04 -24.82
CA THR A 504 0.34 -21.70 -25.04
C THR A 504 0.75 -21.11 -26.40
N GLY A 505 1.41 -21.88 -27.27
CA GLY A 505 1.83 -21.45 -28.61
C GLY A 505 3.14 -20.66 -28.66
N ARG A 506 3.90 -20.59 -27.56
CA ARG A 506 5.25 -19.98 -27.54
C ARG A 506 6.31 -20.97 -28.03
N ALA A 507 7.39 -20.46 -28.62
CA ALA A 507 8.53 -21.28 -29.01
C ALA A 507 9.23 -21.88 -27.77
N ASN A 508 9.62 -23.15 -27.83
CA ASN A 508 10.28 -23.85 -26.72
C ASN A 508 11.79 -24.05 -26.96
N PRO A 509 12.67 -23.35 -26.21
CA PRO A 509 14.11 -23.60 -26.21
C PRO A 509 14.57 -24.60 -25.12
N LEU A 510 13.65 -25.16 -24.32
CA LEU A 510 13.94 -25.94 -23.12
C LEU A 510 13.72 -27.45 -23.31
N SER A 511 14.51 -28.25 -22.60
CA SER A 511 14.49 -29.71 -22.63
C SER A 511 14.73 -30.32 -21.24
N VAL A 512 14.48 -31.62 -21.07
CA VAL A 512 14.83 -32.32 -19.82
C VAL A 512 16.18 -33.03 -19.95
N SER A 513 17.09 -32.76 -19.02
CA SER A 513 18.36 -33.46 -18.84
C SER A 513 18.58 -33.79 -17.37
N GLY A 514 18.97 -35.03 -17.05
CA GLY A 514 19.25 -35.45 -15.66
C GLY A 514 18.09 -35.24 -14.67
N GLY A 515 16.84 -35.29 -15.14
CA GLY A 515 15.65 -35.00 -14.31
C GLY A 515 15.40 -33.50 -14.04
N LYS A 516 16.08 -32.61 -14.77
CA LYS A 516 15.99 -31.15 -14.64
C LYS A 516 15.62 -30.47 -15.95
N LEU A 517 14.96 -29.32 -15.87
CA LEU A 517 14.70 -28.44 -16.99
C LEU A 517 15.96 -27.60 -17.28
N VAL A 518 16.44 -27.65 -18.51
CA VAL A 518 17.66 -26.98 -18.98
C VAL A 518 17.47 -26.31 -20.34
N GLY A 519 18.31 -25.33 -20.65
CA GLY A 519 18.24 -24.51 -21.86
C GLY A 519 18.05 -23.02 -21.55
N THR A 520 18.11 -22.19 -22.59
CA THR A 520 18.08 -20.73 -22.47
C THR A 520 16.65 -20.18 -22.54
N LEU A 521 16.13 -19.70 -21.42
CA LEU A 521 14.83 -19.05 -21.32
C LEU A 521 14.94 -17.56 -21.70
N PRO A 522 14.16 -17.05 -22.69
CA PRO A 522 14.18 -15.64 -23.09
C PRO A 522 13.80 -14.67 -21.96
N PRO A 523 14.11 -13.36 -22.07
CA PRO A 523 13.62 -12.34 -21.13
C PRO A 523 12.09 -12.22 -21.16
N ARG A 524 11.52 -11.65 -20.09
CA ARG A 524 10.09 -11.29 -19.95
C ARG A 524 9.14 -12.33 -20.55
N THR A 525 9.31 -13.58 -20.13
CA THR A 525 8.70 -14.74 -20.78
C THR A 525 8.20 -15.75 -19.76
N THR A 526 6.97 -16.20 -19.94
CA THR A 526 6.42 -17.43 -19.35
C THR A 526 6.34 -18.51 -20.42
N LEU A 527 6.72 -19.74 -20.09
CA LEU A 527 6.43 -20.94 -20.87
C LEU A 527 5.64 -21.93 -19.99
N ALA A 528 4.61 -22.56 -20.55
CA ALA A 528 3.93 -23.68 -19.91
C ALA A 528 4.18 -24.95 -20.72
N LEU A 529 4.80 -25.94 -20.09
CA LEU A 529 5.38 -27.11 -20.73
C LEU A 529 4.67 -28.39 -20.26
N SER A 530 4.28 -29.26 -21.19
CA SER A 530 3.68 -30.57 -20.93
C SER A 530 4.47 -31.67 -21.64
N ALA A 531 4.48 -32.87 -21.07
CA ALA A 531 5.00 -34.09 -21.68
C ALA A 531 4.33 -35.32 -21.04
N THR A 532 4.72 -36.51 -21.49
CA THR A 532 4.27 -37.78 -20.89
C THR A 532 4.56 -37.79 -19.38
N ALA A 533 3.53 -38.07 -18.59
CA ALA A 533 3.59 -38.10 -17.13
C ALA A 533 4.65 -39.08 -16.62
N GLY A 534 5.49 -38.63 -15.68
CA GLY A 534 6.44 -39.47 -14.95
C GLY A 534 5.91 -39.93 -13.59
N GLY A 535 6.73 -40.70 -12.86
CA GLY A 535 6.34 -41.28 -11.57
C GLY A 535 5.98 -40.27 -10.47
N GLY A 536 6.41 -39.01 -10.60
CA GLY A 536 6.08 -37.90 -9.70
C GLY A 536 4.91 -37.02 -10.17
N ALA A 537 4.26 -37.34 -11.30
CA ALA A 537 3.16 -36.57 -11.88
C ALA A 537 1.80 -36.76 -11.18
N ALA A 538 1.65 -37.87 -10.48
CA ALA A 538 0.63 -38.12 -9.47
C ALA A 538 1.38 -38.41 -8.17
N GLY A 539 0.89 -37.89 -7.03
CA GLY A 539 1.54 -38.07 -5.72
C GLY A 539 1.62 -39.55 -5.36
N SER A 540 2.80 -40.15 -5.55
CA SER A 540 3.02 -41.59 -5.46
C SER A 540 3.74 -41.95 -4.17
N ILE A 541 3.28 -43.01 -3.51
CA ILE A 541 3.92 -43.53 -2.30
C ILE A 541 5.04 -44.48 -2.72
N ASN A 542 6.29 -44.15 -2.35
CA ASN A 542 7.44 -45.04 -2.51
C ASN A 542 7.64 -45.83 -1.19
N PRO A 543 7.32 -47.14 -1.14
CA PRO A 543 7.39 -47.93 0.08
C PRO A 543 8.84 -48.23 0.54
N ALA A 544 9.87 -47.83 -0.21
CA ALA A 544 11.27 -47.91 0.20
C ALA A 544 11.77 -46.64 0.90
N LEU A 545 10.99 -45.55 0.95
CA LEU A 545 11.33 -44.35 1.71
C LEU A 545 11.12 -44.59 3.22
N PRO A 546 12.04 -44.09 4.09
CA PRO A 546 11.90 -44.22 5.53
C PRO A 546 10.85 -43.24 6.07
N GLU A 547 10.11 -43.66 7.10
CA GLU A 547 9.23 -42.76 7.83
C GLU A 547 10.02 -41.87 8.82
N LEU A 548 9.42 -40.73 9.19
CA LEU A 548 10.11 -39.69 9.95
C LEU A 548 10.17 -39.99 11.45
N SER A 549 11.32 -39.77 12.08
CA SER A 549 11.53 -39.96 13.51
C SER A 549 11.57 -38.64 14.30
N GLY A 550 11.14 -38.71 15.56
CA GLY A 550 11.21 -37.57 16.48
C GLY A 550 10.29 -36.38 16.16
N LEU A 551 9.22 -36.59 15.38
CA LEU A 551 8.28 -35.52 15.02
C LEU A 551 7.53 -35.00 16.27
N THR A 552 7.66 -33.71 16.54
CA THR A 552 6.93 -32.98 17.60
C THR A 552 6.32 -31.69 17.06
N ALA A 553 5.36 -31.13 17.81
CA ALA A 553 4.69 -29.87 17.48
C ALA A 553 4.61 -28.94 18.70
N ARG A 554 4.80 -27.65 18.49
CA ARG A 554 4.70 -26.57 19.48
C ARG A 554 3.71 -25.52 18.96
N ALA A 555 2.61 -25.31 19.68
CA ALA A 555 1.60 -24.33 19.31
C ALA A 555 2.07 -22.89 19.59
N GLY A 556 1.69 -21.95 18.72
CA GLY A 556 1.80 -20.50 18.93
C GLY A 556 0.45 -19.83 18.72
N ASP A 557 0.47 -18.55 18.33
CA ASP A 557 -0.68 -17.79 17.85
C ASP A 557 -0.77 -17.92 16.31
N GLY A 558 -1.89 -18.41 15.80
CA GLY A 558 -2.12 -18.57 14.35
C GLY A 558 -1.18 -19.56 13.64
N ALA A 559 -0.36 -20.31 14.38
CA ALA A 559 0.76 -21.08 13.85
C ALA A 559 1.21 -22.24 14.76
N VAL A 560 1.98 -23.17 14.19
CA VAL A 560 2.59 -24.34 14.86
C VAL A 560 4.01 -24.58 14.36
N GLU A 561 5.00 -24.59 15.25
CA GLU A 561 6.37 -25.03 14.95
C GLU A 561 6.44 -26.57 15.03
N LEU A 562 6.80 -27.21 13.93
CA LEU A 562 7.09 -28.65 13.85
C LEU A 562 8.60 -28.86 13.90
N THR A 563 9.06 -29.90 14.59
CA THR A 563 10.48 -30.32 14.60
C THR A 563 10.62 -31.83 14.50
N TRP A 564 11.72 -32.32 13.92
CA TRP A 564 11.99 -33.74 13.73
C TRP A 564 13.49 -34.04 13.64
N THR A 565 13.88 -35.32 13.63
CA THR A 565 15.27 -35.74 13.35
C THR A 565 15.47 -35.92 11.83
N PRO A 566 16.43 -35.21 11.19
CA PRO A 566 16.71 -35.40 9.77
C PRO A 566 17.16 -36.82 9.43
N SER A 567 16.65 -37.33 8.31
CA SER A 567 17.07 -38.61 7.72
C SER A 567 18.48 -38.52 7.15
N THR A 568 19.30 -39.54 7.42
CA THR A 568 20.62 -39.74 6.81
C THR A 568 20.59 -40.72 5.62
N GLN A 569 19.41 -41.24 5.25
CA GLN A 569 19.26 -42.22 4.17
C GLN A 569 19.43 -41.56 2.79
N PRO A 570 20.36 -42.04 1.91
CA PRO A 570 20.63 -41.40 0.61
C PRO A 570 19.46 -41.33 -0.38
N LEU A 571 18.37 -42.07 -0.14
CA LEU A 571 17.14 -42.01 -0.94
C LEU A 571 16.30 -40.76 -0.64
N VAL A 572 16.48 -40.15 0.54
CA VAL A 572 15.72 -38.96 0.97
C VAL A 572 16.40 -37.69 0.43
N THR A 573 15.70 -36.97 -0.44
CA THR A 573 16.10 -35.65 -0.94
C THR A 573 15.51 -34.51 -0.11
N GLY A 574 14.38 -34.75 0.55
CA GLY A 574 13.69 -33.75 1.35
C GLY A 574 12.43 -34.23 2.06
N TYR A 575 11.62 -33.26 2.50
CA TYR A 575 10.38 -33.49 3.26
C TYR A 575 9.20 -32.71 2.67
N ARG A 576 7.99 -33.28 2.79
CA ARG A 576 6.73 -32.53 2.63
C ARG A 576 5.93 -32.60 3.91
N VAL A 577 5.38 -31.45 4.29
CA VAL A 577 4.57 -31.22 5.48
C VAL A 577 3.15 -30.95 5.00
N TYR A 578 2.22 -31.72 5.52
CA TYR A 578 0.79 -31.58 5.32
C TYR A 578 0.12 -31.14 6.62
N ALA A 579 -1.02 -30.44 6.52
CA ALA A 579 -1.95 -30.24 7.62
C ALA A 579 -3.36 -30.68 7.26
N LYS A 580 -4.11 -31.10 8.26
CA LYS A 580 -5.53 -31.42 8.19
C LYS A 580 -6.20 -30.94 9.47
N THR A 581 -7.25 -30.13 9.37
CA THR A 581 -8.02 -29.69 10.54
C THR A 581 -9.21 -30.63 10.81
N ALA A 582 -9.99 -30.37 11.86
CA ALA A 582 -11.08 -31.24 12.30
C ALA A 582 -12.23 -31.32 11.26
N GLY A 583 -12.17 -32.34 10.40
CA GLY A 583 -13.14 -32.56 9.31
C GLY A 583 -12.70 -31.99 7.95
N GLY A 584 -11.60 -31.25 7.89
CA GLY A 584 -11.04 -30.72 6.63
C GLY A 584 -10.39 -31.79 5.75
N THR A 585 -10.15 -31.44 4.48
CA THR A 585 -9.21 -32.15 3.61
C THR A 585 -7.77 -31.92 4.05
N GLU A 586 -6.88 -32.85 3.72
CA GLU A 586 -5.44 -32.67 3.96
C GLU A 586 -4.83 -31.76 2.87
N ARG A 587 -4.08 -30.75 3.28
CA ARG A 587 -3.42 -29.75 2.43
C ARG A 587 -1.91 -29.76 2.62
N LEU A 588 -1.15 -29.62 1.52
CA LEU A 588 0.31 -29.44 1.56
C LEU A 588 0.64 -28.03 2.08
N LEU A 589 1.72 -27.90 2.87
CA LEU A 589 2.16 -26.63 3.46
C LEU A 589 3.40 -26.04 2.75
N ASN A 590 4.38 -26.87 2.42
CA ASN A 590 5.59 -26.44 1.71
C ASN A 590 5.55 -26.87 0.24
N PHE A 591 5.79 -25.90 -0.64
CA PHE A 591 5.52 -26.03 -2.08
C PHE A 591 6.61 -26.82 -2.81
N ALA A 592 7.87 -26.45 -2.58
CA ALA A 592 9.02 -27.30 -2.86
C ALA A 592 9.32 -28.18 -1.63
N PRO A 593 9.83 -29.43 -1.79
CA PRO A 593 10.28 -30.24 -0.66
C PRO A 593 11.36 -29.52 0.17
N LEU A 594 11.22 -29.52 1.49
CA LEU A 594 12.24 -28.99 2.40
C LEU A 594 13.52 -29.83 2.28
N PRO A 595 14.74 -29.26 2.26
CA PRO A 595 15.97 -30.03 2.10
C PRO A 595 16.11 -31.18 3.11
N ALA A 596 16.73 -32.30 2.72
CA ALA A 596 16.95 -33.46 3.60
C ALA A 596 17.64 -33.13 4.95
N THR A 597 18.41 -32.04 5.02
CA THR A 597 19.07 -31.54 6.24
C THR A 597 18.17 -30.70 7.15
N GLN A 598 16.99 -30.28 6.70
CA GLN A 598 16.06 -29.47 7.49
C GLN A 598 15.40 -30.30 8.58
N ALA A 599 15.33 -29.74 9.79
CA ALA A 599 14.86 -30.40 11.02
C ALA A 599 13.61 -29.73 11.64
N ARG A 600 13.07 -28.69 10.98
CA ARG A 600 11.97 -27.86 11.49
C ARG A 600 11.12 -27.28 10.37
N TYR A 601 9.86 -26.98 10.64
CA TYR A 601 9.00 -26.19 9.77
C TYR A 601 7.97 -25.41 10.60
N LEU A 602 7.80 -24.11 10.31
CA LEU A 602 6.76 -23.30 10.95
C LEU A 602 5.53 -23.27 10.04
N ALA A 603 4.47 -23.95 10.47
CA ALA A 603 3.17 -23.91 9.82
C ALA A 603 2.39 -22.68 10.28
N THR A 604 2.32 -21.64 9.45
CA THR A 604 1.47 -20.46 9.67
C THR A 604 0.08 -20.65 9.05
N GLY A 605 -0.86 -19.74 9.35
CA GLY A 605 -2.24 -19.84 8.84
C GLY A 605 -2.98 -21.06 9.42
N VAL A 606 -2.74 -21.37 10.69
CA VAL A 606 -3.41 -22.43 11.45
C VAL A 606 -4.34 -21.79 12.47
N ARG A 607 -5.62 -22.17 12.45
CA ARG A 607 -6.66 -21.48 13.22
C ARG A 607 -6.49 -21.69 14.73
N ASN A 608 -6.62 -20.61 15.50
CA ASN A 608 -6.64 -20.66 16.95
C ASN A 608 -7.88 -21.41 17.47
N GLY A 609 -7.71 -22.24 18.50
CA GLY A 609 -8.78 -23.07 19.09
C GLY A 609 -9.16 -24.32 18.29
N GLU A 610 -8.76 -24.43 17.02
CA GLU A 610 -9.00 -25.63 16.19
C GLU A 610 -7.80 -26.58 16.24
N ALA A 611 -8.06 -27.88 16.44
CA ALA A 611 -7.02 -28.90 16.42
C ALA A 611 -6.59 -29.20 14.97
N ALA A 612 -5.29 -29.06 14.69
CA ALA A 612 -4.69 -29.38 13.41
C ALA A 612 -3.75 -30.59 13.55
N THR A 613 -4.00 -31.63 12.76
CA THR A 613 -3.08 -32.77 12.60
C THR A 613 -2.12 -32.45 11.46
N PHE A 614 -0.82 -32.54 11.71
CA PHE A 614 0.25 -32.37 10.75
C PHE A 614 0.85 -33.72 10.40
N ARG A 615 1.04 -34.02 9.11
CA ARG A 615 1.68 -35.24 8.61
C ARG A 615 2.93 -34.86 7.82
N VAL A 616 4.08 -35.44 8.17
CA VAL A 616 5.35 -35.15 7.50
C VAL A 616 5.90 -36.42 6.85
N VAL A 617 6.15 -36.36 5.55
CA VAL A 617 6.73 -37.44 4.73
C VAL A 617 8.18 -37.15 4.40
N THR A 618 8.96 -38.20 4.13
CA THR A 618 10.19 -38.07 3.36
C THR A 618 9.88 -38.11 1.86
N VAL A 619 10.77 -37.56 1.02
CA VAL A 619 10.61 -37.41 -0.43
C VAL A 619 11.87 -37.90 -1.14
N ASP A 620 11.74 -38.53 -2.32
CA ASP A 620 12.88 -38.98 -3.15
C ASP A 620 13.22 -38.05 -4.33
N THR A 621 14.20 -38.45 -5.17
CA THR A 621 14.61 -37.70 -6.38
C THR A 621 13.52 -37.60 -7.45
N ASN A 622 12.54 -38.50 -7.42
CA ASN A 622 11.40 -38.53 -8.34
C ASN A 622 10.16 -37.82 -7.75
N GLY A 623 10.29 -37.19 -6.58
CA GLY A 623 9.19 -36.49 -5.91
C GLY A 623 8.11 -37.40 -5.32
N ALA A 624 8.37 -38.70 -5.21
CA ALA A 624 7.53 -39.69 -4.53
C ALA A 624 7.77 -39.64 -3.01
N GLU A 625 6.81 -40.13 -2.23
CA GLU A 625 6.68 -39.84 -0.79
C GLU A 625 6.62 -41.10 0.09
N SER A 626 7.02 -40.99 1.36
CA SER A 626 6.68 -41.99 2.39
C SER A 626 5.20 -41.88 2.81
N LYS A 627 4.69 -42.76 3.69
CA LYS A 627 3.30 -42.63 4.18
C LYS A 627 3.15 -41.43 5.11
N GLY A 628 4.19 -41.13 5.88
CA GLY A 628 4.33 -39.98 6.76
C GLY A 628 4.03 -40.28 8.21
N THR A 629 4.75 -39.58 9.08
CA THR A 629 4.52 -39.56 10.54
C THR A 629 3.63 -38.37 10.88
N SER A 630 2.70 -38.54 11.82
CA SER A 630 1.74 -37.47 12.19
C SER A 630 1.83 -37.04 13.66
N VAL A 631 1.53 -35.76 13.89
CA VAL A 631 1.42 -35.10 15.21
C VAL A 631 0.20 -34.16 15.20
N THR A 632 -0.34 -33.75 16.34
CA THR A 632 -1.47 -32.81 16.42
C THR A 632 -1.20 -31.71 17.44
N ALA A 633 -1.62 -30.48 17.12
CA ALA A 633 -1.52 -29.32 18.01
C ALA A 633 -2.73 -28.38 17.83
N THR A 634 -2.98 -27.54 18.82
CA THR A 634 -4.07 -26.54 18.82
C THR A 634 -3.46 -25.15 19.10
N PRO A 635 -3.39 -24.24 18.11
CA PRO A 635 -2.94 -22.87 18.31
C PRO A 635 -3.86 -22.07 19.25
N SER A 636 -3.34 -20.98 19.81
CA SER A 636 -4.11 -20.03 20.63
C SER A 636 -3.46 -18.66 20.62
N ALA A 637 -4.28 -17.60 20.53
CA ALA A 637 -3.84 -16.21 20.68
C ALA A 637 -3.25 -15.90 22.07
N SER A 638 -3.52 -16.76 23.07
CA SER A 638 -2.91 -16.67 24.40
C SER A 638 -1.47 -17.19 24.46
N ASN A 639 -0.97 -17.83 23.40
CA ASN A 639 0.42 -18.28 23.33
C ASN A 639 1.33 -17.10 23.00
N THR A 640 1.99 -16.55 24.02
CA THR A 640 2.95 -15.44 23.87
C THR A 640 4.39 -15.88 24.18
N VAL A 641 5.34 -15.00 23.87
CA VAL A 641 6.75 -15.14 24.22
C VAL A 641 7.36 -13.76 24.49
N LYS A 642 8.16 -13.66 25.56
CA LYS A 642 8.91 -12.45 25.91
C LYS A 642 10.03 -12.23 24.89
N VAL A 643 10.09 -11.04 24.30
CA VAL A 643 11.16 -10.64 23.37
C VAL A 643 11.89 -9.42 23.93
N THR A 644 13.23 -9.50 23.99
CA THR A 644 14.08 -8.34 24.28
C THR A 644 14.45 -7.63 22.98
N PHE A 645 14.12 -6.35 22.86
CA PHE A 645 14.62 -5.48 21.78
C PHE A 645 15.73 -4.58 22.31
N THR A 646 16.84 -4.51 21.59
CA THR A 646 17.98 -3.63 21.88
C THR A 646 18.30 -2.81 20.63
N VAL A 647 18.60 -1.52 20.79
CA VAL A 647 18.96 -0.64 19.68
C VAL A 647 20.11 0.31 20.03
N ASP A 648 21.10 0.41 19.14
CA ASP A 648 22.19 1.38 19.19
C ASP A 648 21.77 2.69 18.51
N ALA A 649 21.40 3.69 19.30
CA ALA A 649 21.04 5.04 18.87
C ALA A 649 22.09 6.09 19.26
N ARG A 650 23.39 5.73 19.26
CA ARG A 650 24.48 6.67 19.56
C ARG A 650 24.59 7.86 18.58
N SER A 651 23.91 7.80 17.44
CA SER A 651 23.72 8.91 16.51
C SER A 651 22.79 10.00 17.05
N GLN A 652 21.83 9.68 17.93
CA GLN A 652 20.79 10.62 18.41
C GLN A 652 21.15 11.34 19.72
N GLY A 653 22.36 11.13 20.25
CA GLY A 653 22.81 11.72 21.51
C GLY A 653 21.91 11.32 22.69
N ASN A 654 21.24 12.31 23.28
CA ASN A 654 20.43 12.18 24.50
C ASN A 654 18.90 12.13 24.27
N GLY A 655 18.42 12.10 23.02
CA GLY A 655 16.97 12.00 22.75
C GLY A 655 16.37 10.69 23.29
N PRO A 656 15.09 10.69 23.73
CA PRO A 656 14.40 9.45 24.10
C PRO A 656 14.28 8.52 22.88
N ILE A 657 14.31 7.21 23.11
CA ILE A 657 14.08 6.21 22.07
C ILE A 657 12.93 5.30 22.47
N GLU A 658 12.14 4.94 21.48
CA GLU A 658 10.95 4.10 21.59
C GLU A 658 10.92 3.05 20.46
N LEU A 659 10.13 2.00 20.68
CA LEU A 659 9.77 1.01 19.66
C LEU A 659 8.28 1.17 19.33
N ARG A 660 7.96 1.34 18.06
CA ARG A 660 6.59 1.48 17.54
C ARG A 660 6.21 0.27 16.70
N ARG A 661 5.10 -0.38 17.04
CA ARG A 661 4.52 -1.53 16.30
C ARG A 661 3.36 -1.09 15.41
N PHE A 662 3.23 -1.78 14.27
CA PHE A 662 2.20 -1.53 13.27
C PHE A 662 1.42 -2.81 12.87
N ASP A 663 1.83 -3.99 13.38
CA ASP A 663 1.23 -5.29 13.04
C ASP A 663 -0.18 -5.53 13.60
N THR A 664 -0.69 -4.62 14.45
CA THR A 664 -2.00 -4.76 15.11
C THR A 664 -3.15 -4.05 14.38
N GLY A 665 -2.88 -3.36 13.27
CA GLY A 665 -3.86 -2.47 12.61
C GLY A 665 -3.98 -1.09 13.29
N SER A 666 -3.17 -0.82 14.31
CA SER A 666 -3.00 0.49 14.93
C SER A 666 -1.56 0.66 15.42
N GLN A 667 -1.14 1.90 15.68
CA GLN A 667 0.18 2.18 16.23
C GLN A 667 0.20 1.84 17.72
N VAL A 668 1.19 1.06 18.16
CA VAL A 668 1.41 0.73 19.58
C VAL A 668 2.84 1.06 19.95
N GLU A 669 3.02 1.97 20.90
CA GLU A 669 4.31 2.55 21.28
C GLU A 669 4.82 1.94 22.59
N TYR A 670 6.12 1.66 22.64
CA TYR A 670 6.80 1.05 23.77
C TYR A 670 8.05 1.88 24.11
N PRO A 671 8.08 2.61 25.25
CA PRO A 671 9.27 3.35 25.64
C PRO A 671 10.43 2.38 25.88
N MET A 672 11.65 2.79 25.50
CA MET A 672 12.87 2.04 25.79
C MET A 672 13.63 2.69 26.94
N THR A 673 14.38 1.87 27.69
CA THR A 673 15.28 2.33 28.76
C THR A 673 16.70 2.37 28.24
N GLN A 674 17.42 3.48 28.42
CA GLN A 674 18.84 3.55 28.09
C GLN A 674 19.64 2.70 29.09
N VAL A 675 20.39 1.71 28.59
CA VAL A 675 21.19 0.76 29.40
C VAL A 675 22.69 1.06 29.40
N SER A 676 23.17 1.80 28.39
CA SER A 676 24.48 2.48 28.36
C SER A 676 24.44 3.60 27.31
N ARG A 677 25.51 4.38 27.14
CA ARG A 677 25.56 5.57 26.24
C ARG A 677 24.98 5.23 24.86
N GLY A 678 23.78 5.76 24.56
CA GLY A 678 23.05 5.55 23.31
C GLY A 678 22.56 4.13 23.04
N GLN A 679 22.71 3.17 23.97
CA GLN A 679 22.17 1.81 23.85
C GLN A 679 20.86 1.73 24.62
N TRP A 680 19.77 1.38 23.93
CA TRP A 680 18.41 1.35 24.49
C TRP A 680 17.83 -0.05 24.46
N LYS A 681 17.06 -0.42 25.48
CA LYS A 681 16.41 -1.75 25.62
C LYS A 681 14.93 -1.61 25.98
N THR A 682 14.09 -2.50 25.46
CA THR A 682 12.77 -2.81 26.02
C THR A 682 12.47 -4.31 25.99
N GLU A 683 11.52 -4.77 26.80
CA GLU A 683 11.06 -6.16 26.84
C GLU A 683 9.54 -6.20 26.66
N ILE A 684 9.07 -6.97 25.67
CA ILE A 684 7.66 -7.02 25.29
C ILE A 684 7.21 -8.48 25.23
N ASP A 685 6.09 -8.80 25.87
CA ASP A 685 5.40 -10.08 25.68
C ASP A 685 4.59 -10.01 24.38
N LEU A 686 5.02 -10.78 23.38
CA LEU A 686 4.47 -10.75 22.02
C LEU A 686 3.84 -12.10 21.64
N PRO A 687 2.82 -12.13 20.74
CA PRO A 687 2.26 -13.39 20.24
C PRO A 687 3.35 -14.31 19.66
N LEU A 688 3.27 -15.61 19.95
CA LEU A 688 4.29 -16.61 19.59
C LEU A 688 4.14 -17.08 18.13
N PHE A 689 5.25 -17.11 17.37
CA PHE A 689 5.33 -17.43 15.95
C PHE A 689 4.53 -16.49 15.03
N ARG A 690 4.58 -15.19 15.35
CA ARG A 690 3.95 -14.13 14.55
C ARG A 690 5.00 -13.17 14.02
N ASP A 691 4.70 -12.60 12.86
CA ASP A 691 5.51 -11.57 12.21
C ASP A 691 5.17 -10.21 12.83
N ILE A 692 6.14 -9.63 13.52
CA ILE A 692 6.00 -8.34 14.19
C ILE A 692 6.63 -7.27 13.31
N LYS A 693 5.81 -6.32 12.86
CA LYS A 693 6.23 -5.14 12.10
C LYS A 693 6.45 -3.97 13.04
N PHE A 694 7.65 -3.42 13.04
CA PHE A 694 8.02 -2.33 13.91
C PHE A 694 9.02 -1.37 13.26
N LYS A 695 9.13 -0.19 13.85
CA LYS A 695 10.27 0.74 13.69
C LYS A 695 10.67 1.24 15.06
N PHE A 696 11.86 1.81 15.15
CA PHE A 696 12.22 2.67 16.26
C PHE A 696 11.83 4.13 15.96
N GLY A 697 11.80 4.98 16.98
CA GLY A 697 11.55 6.42 16.84
C GLY A 697 12.19 7.28 17.92
N ASN A 698 12.17 8.59 17.67
CA ASN A 698 12.54 9.66 18.60
C ASN A 698 11.65 10.89 18.32
N ASP A 699 10.77 11.22 19.27
CA ASP A 699 9.87 12.37 19.22
C ASP A 699 10.43 13.62 19.91
N GLY A 700 11.60 13.50 20.56
CA GLY A 700 12.16 14.54 21.41
C GLY A 700 12.47 15.85 20.67
N PRO A 701 12.28 17.02 21.30
CA PRO A 701 12.36 18.34 20.64
C PRO A 701 13.77 18.76 20.15
N GLY A 702 14.78 17.92 20.34
CA GLY A 702 16.13 18.07 19.78
C GLY A 702 16.49 17.07 18.67
N ALA A 703 15.56 16.21 18.25
CA ALA A 703 15.80 15.26 17.17
C ALA A 703 15.88 15.98 15.81
N LYS A 704 16.98 15.79 15.06
CA LYS A 704 17.13 16.34 13.69
C LYS A 704 16.01 15.83 12.76
N ASN A 705 15.67 14.55 12.91
CA ASN A 705 14.54 13.88 12.28
C ASN A 705 13.60 13.44 13.41
N SER A 706 12.59 14.24 13.75
CA SER A 706 11.56 13.83 14.73
C SER A 706 10.58 12.85 14.09
N GLY A 707 10.34 11.71 14.77
CA GLY A 707 9.50 10.62 14.28
C GLY A 707 10.26 9.30 14.06
N TYR A 708 9.95 8.61 12.96
CA TYR A 708 10.38 7.24 12.67
C TYR A 708 11.72 7.15 11.92
N GLU A 709 12.28 5.95 11.89
CA GLU A 709 13.29 5.53 10.90
C GLU A 709 12.81 5.86 9.48
N GLY A 710 13.61 6.67 8.76
CA GLY A 710 13.12 7.64 7.78
C GLY A 710 12.82 7.15 6.36
N PRO A 711 12.78 8.08 5.37
CA PRO A 711 12.44 7.76 3.98
C PRO A 711 13.34 6.67 3.39
N GLY A 712 12.72 5.69 2.72
CA GLY A 712 13.41 4.52 2.15
C GLY A 712 13.47 3.30 3.08
N GLN A 713 13.58 3.50 4.40
CA GLN A 713 13.57 2.40 5.38
C GLN A 713 12.18 1.74 5.41
N GLY A 714 12.10 0.45 5.10
CA GLY A 714 10.88 -0.36 5.27
C GLY A 714 10.58 -0.67 6.74
N ASP A 715 9.44 -1.31 7.01
CA ASP A 715 9.16 -1.85 8.35
C ASP A 715 10.19 -2.93 8.71
N ARG A 716 10.75 -2.89 9.92
CA ARG A 716 11.54 -4.00 10.45
C ARG A 716 10.59 -5.16 10.78
N VAL A 717 10.93 -6.37 10.36
CA VAL A 717 10.12 -7.58 10.59
C VAL A 717 10.86 -8.54 11.52
N TYR A 718 10.17 -9.06 12.54
CA TYR A 718 10.70 -10.06 13.46
C TYR A 718 9.71 -11.20 13.70
N VAL A 719 10.14 -12.44 13.41
CA VAL A 719 9.34 -13.67 13.66
C VAL A 719 9.60 -14.18 15.07
N THR A 720 8.61 -14.06 15.96
CA THR A 720 8.75 -14.36 17.39
C THR A 720 8.96 -15.84 17.68
N GLY A 721 9.79 -16.17 18.69
CA GLY A 721 9.93 -17.53 19.23
C GLY A 721 10.55 -18.60 18.32
N SER A 722 10.85 -18.26 17.07
CA SER A 722 11.50 -19.10 16.07
C SER A 722 13.01 -19.18 16.30
N THR A 723 13.64 -20.28 15.87
CA THR A 723 15.11 -20.44 15.88
C THR A 723 15.61 -21.18 14.63
N PRO A 724 16.73 -20.75 14.01
CA PRO A 724 17.25 -19.38 14.07
C PRO A 724 16.17 -18.43 13.55
N ASN A 725 16.13 -17.20 14.06
CA ASN A 725 15.39 -16.17 13.34
C ASN A 725 16.03 -16.03 11.93
N PRO A 726 15.27 -15.83 10.84
CA PRO A 726 15.83 -15.72 9.49
C PRO A 726 16.85 -14.58 9.32
N THR A 727 16.91 -13.61 10.24
CA THR A 727 17.94 -12.56 10.30
C THR A 727 19.24 -12.96 11.03
N GLY A 728 19.33 -14.20 11.54
CA GLY A 728 20.50 -14.73 12.27
C GLY A 728 20.52 -14.45 13.78
N THR A 729 19.50 -13.77 14.33
CA THR A 729 19.38 -13.51 15.76
C THR A 729 19.08 -14.78 16.58
N PRO A 730 19.53 -14.85 17.86
CA PRO A 730 19.05 -15.85 18.81
C PRO A 730 17.52 -15.77 19.00
N ALA A 731 16.91 -16.87 19.44
CA ALA A 731 15.50 -16.86 19.82
C ALA A 731 15.24 -15.81 20.91
N ASN A 732 14.13 -15.09 20.79
CA ASN A 732 13.59 -14.15 21.79
C ASN A 732 14.45 -12.89 22.04
N THR A 733 15.47 -12.64 21.23
CA THR A 733 16.18 -11.35 21.21
C THR A 733 16.17 -10.72 19.82
N TYR A 734 16.16 -9.39 19.80
CA TYR A 734 16.44 -8.55 18.64
C TYR A 734 17.49 -7.50 19.03
N SER A 735 18.48 -7.31 18.15
CA SER A 735 19.47 -6.24 18.28
C SER A 735 19.64 -5.54 16.93
N GLY A 736 19.64 -4.22 16.92
CA GLY A 736 19.87 -3.41 15.73
C GLY A 736 20.55 -2.07 16.03
N THR A 737 20.73 -1.26 15.00
CA THR A 737 21.18 0.14 15.09
C THR A 737 20.04 1.05 14.67
N TYR A 738 19.84 2.14 15.41
CA TYR A 738 18.99 3.27 15.02
C TYR A 738 19.82 4.16 14.10
N ASP A 739 19.62 3.95 12.80
CA ASP A 739 20.33 4.68 11.78
C ASP A 739 19.46 4.74 10.51
N PHE A 740 19.70 5.75 9.69
CA PHE A 740 18.90 6.02 8.50
C PHE A 740 19.46 5.33 7.24
N ILE A 741 20.65 4.72 7.35
CA ILE A 741 21.38 4.07 6.25
C ILE A 741 20.93 2.61 6.09
N ASP A 742 20.72 2.18 4.85
CA ASP A 742 20.43 0.79 4.51
C ASP A 742 21.71 -0.04 4.32
N LYS A 743 21.60 -1.38 4.32
CA LYS A 743 22.78 -2.28 4.33
C LYS A 743 23.72 -2.08 3.12
N PRO A 744 25.06 -2.21 3.26
CA PRO A 744 25.82 -2.89 4.32
C PRO A 744 25.87 -2.15 5.67
N VAL A 745 26.26 -2.86 6.74
CA VAL A 745 26.40 -2.28 8.09
C VAL A 745 27.37 -1.10 8.03
N PRO A 746 26.97 0.10 8.47
CA PRO A 746 27.77 1.31 8.33
C PRO A 746 28.99 1.30 9.25
N ALA A 747 30.03 2.01 8.81
CA ALA A 747 31.21 2.28 9.61
C ALA A 747 30.98 3.53 10.49
N SER A 748 31.57 3.53 11.67
CA SER A 748 31.42 4.64 12.63
C SER A 748 32.62 5.60 12.60
N ILE A 749 32.33 6.91 12.61
CA ILE A 749 33.30 7.96 12.94
C ILE A 749 32.96 8.52 14.33
N GLU A 750 33.91 8.48 15.25
CA GLU A 750 33.73 8.93 16.64
C GLU A 750 34.74 10.03 17.01
N GLY A 751 34.30 11.01 17.79
CA GLY A 751 35.12 12.10 18.29
C GLY A 751 34.35 12.97 19.28
N LYS A 752 34.89 14.14 19.59
CA LYS A 752 34.26 15.19 20.40
C LYS A 752 34.07 16.49 19.62
N VAL A 753 32.99 17.21 19.90
CA VAL A 753 32.81 18.61 19.51
C VAL A 753 33.07 19.50 20.73
N THR A 754 33.99 20.45 20.58
CA THR A 754 34.24 21.51 21.57
C THR A 754 34.01 22.88 20.98
N GLY A 755 33.66 23.85 21.82
CA GLY A 755 33.51 25.26 21.48
C GLY A 755 34.31 26.08 22.48
N ALA A 756 35.29 26.85 21.99
CA ALA A 756 36.24 27.59 22.83
C ALA A 756 36.90 26.73 23.96
N GLY A 757 37.16 25.45 23.69
CA GLY A 757 37.77 24.51 24.65
C GLY A 757 36.80 23.81 25.62
N THR A 758 35.51 24.16 25.63
CA THR A 758 34.47 23.49 26.42
C THR A 758 33.72 22.47 25.56
N ALA A 759 33.28 21.35 26.12
CA ALA A 759 32.45 20.37 25.41
C ALA A 759 31.07 20.95 25.04
N LEU A 760 30.60 20.70 23.82
CA LEU A 760 29.27 21.13 23.37
C LEU A 760 28.30 19.96 23.34
N ALA A 761 27.19 20.07 24.06
CA ALA A 761 26.08 19.10 24.04
C ALA A 761 25.07 19.45 22.94
N GLY A 762 24.49 18.45 22.27
CA GLY A 762 23.50 18.67 21.20
C GLY A 762 24.04 19.33 19.93
N ALA A 763 25.36 19.46 19.78
CA ALA A 763 26.00 19.94 18.55
C ALA A 763 25.76 18.92 17.43
N LEU A 764 25.44 19.41 16.24
CA LEU A 764 25.19 18.60 15.05
C LEU A 764 26.50 18.32 14.34
N VAL A 765 26.73 17.06 13.98
CA VAL A 765 27.83 16.60 13.11
C VAL A 765 27.24 15.94 11.87
N GLU A 766 27.74 16.26 10.68
CA GLU A 766 27.24 15.78 9.39
C GLU A 766 28.41 15.30 8.52
N ALA A 767 28.21 14.23 7.73
CA ALA A 767 29.18 13.80 6.71
C ALA A 767 28.78 14.35 5.32
N THR A 768 29.30 15.53 4.95
CA THR A 768 28.85 16.32 3.78
C THR A 768 29.21 15.71 2.41
N THR A 769 30.00 14.64 2.41
CA THR A 769 30.34 13.81 1.24
C THR A 769 29.44 12.57 1.08
N ALA A 770 28.51 12.35 2.01
CA ALA A 770 27.43 11.39 1.93
C ALA A 770 26.09 12.16 1.98
N ASP A 771 24.95 11.51 2.28
CA ASP A 771 23.69 12.24 2.43
C ASP A 771 23.59 12.82 3.86
N PRO A 772 23.67 14.15 4.09
CA PRO A 772 23.64 14.71 5.44
C PRO A 772 22.30 14.53 6.16
N ASN A 773 21.23 14.12 5.47
CA ASN A 773 19.94 13.78 6.07
C ASN A 773 19.94 12.37 6.67
N LEU A 774 20.82 11.49 6.17
CA LEU A 774 20.99 10.10 6.61
C LEU A 774 22.28 9.90 7.44
N ASN A 775 23.30 10.73 7.24
CA ASN A 775 24.64 10.60 7.82
C ASN A 775 24.96 11.75 8.78
N TYR A 776 24.35 11.71 9.97
CA TYR A 776 24.56 12.71 11.02
C TYR A 776 24.73 12.09 12.41
N ALA A 777 25.19 12.91 13.37
CA ALA A 777 25.13 12.62 14.79
C ALA A 777 24.86 13.89 15.63
N LEU A 778 24.26 13.71 16.80
CA LEU A 778 24.16 14.73 17.85
C LEU A 778 25.11 14.39 19.01
N THR A 779 25.75 15.39 19.61
CA THR A 779 26.67 15.16 20.72
C THR A 779 25.98 14.90 22.06
N PHE A 780 26.61 14.02 22.85
CA PHE A 780 26.32 13.77 24.26
C PHE A 780 26.82 14.94 25.14
N PRO A 781 26.42 15.02 26.44
CA PRO A 781 26.80 16.11 27.33
C PRO A 781 28.31 16.30 27.56
N ASP A 782 29.13 15.28 27.30
CA ASP A 782 30.59 15.35 27.36
C ASP A 782 31.22 15.78 26.02
N GLY A 783 30.40 16.22 25.07
CA GLY A 783 30.79 16.61 23.72
C GLY A 783 31.02 15.45 22.76
N SER A 784 30.95 14.19 23.18
CA SER A 784 31.24 13.05 22.31
C SER A 784 30.11 12.76 21.32
N TYR A 785 30.44 12.25 20.14
CA TYR A 785 29.48 11.76 19.14
C TYR A 785 29.90 10.41 18.54
N THR A 786 28.94 9.73 17.91
CA THR A 786 29.18 8.55 17.06
C THR A 786 28.34 8.75 15.80
N LEU A 787 28.98 9.03 14.68
CA LEU A 787 28.35 9.23 13.37
C LEU A 787 28.49 7.97 12.53
N PHE A 788 27.39 7.51 11.93
CA PHE A 788 27.40 6.36 11.01
C PHE A 788 27.50 6.82 9.55
N ALA A 789 28.35 6.15 8.78
CA ALA A 789 28.66 6.49 7.40
C ALA A 789 29.03 5.24 6.57
N PRO A 790 29.01 5.32 5.23
CA PRO A 790 29.71 4.35 4.38
C PRO A 790 31.18 4.19 4.78
N ALA A 791 31.83 3.08 4.41
CA ALA A 791 33.27 2.94 4.60
C ALA A 791 34.04 3.74 3.53
N GLY A 792 34.94 4.64 3.94
CA GLY A 792 35.67 5.51 3.02
C GLY A 792 36.05 6.87 3.60
N ALA A 793 36.59 7.73 2.73
CA ALA A 793 36.98 9.10 3.10
C ALA A 793 35.78 10.05 3.07
N HIS A 794 35.67 10.90 4.09
CA HIS A 794 34.58 11.83 4.29
C HIS A 794 35.04 13.21 4.75
N THR A 795 34.26 14.24 4.41
CA THR A 795 34.33 15.54 5.07
C THR A 795 33.26 15.59 6.16
N LEU A 796 33.68 15.74 7.41
CA LEU A 796 32.81 16.09 8.51
C LEU A 796 32.58 17.60 8.54
N LYS A 797 31.38 17.99 8.96
CA LYS A 797 30.98 19.34 9.33
C LYS A 797 30.36 19.30 10.71
N ALA A 798 30.70 20.22 11.60
CA ALA A 798 30.04 20.39 12.89
C ALA A 798 29.52 21.82 13.08
N SER A 799 28.33 21.95 13.66
CA SER A 799 27.65 23.22 13.94
C SER A 799 26.95 23.20 15.30
N ALA A 800 26.88 24.38 15.93
CA ALA A 800 26.20 24.64 17.19
C ALA A 800 25.85 26.13 17.30
N GLY A 801 24.78 26.48 18.02
CA GLY A 801 24.43 27.88 18.29
C GLY A 801 25.56 28.60 19.03
N GLY A 802 25.87 29.84 18.65
CA GLY A 802 26.98 30.63 19.19
C GLY A 802 28.35 30.42 18.56
N PHE A 803 28.47 29.46 17.63
CA PHE A 803 29.77 29.01 17.10
C PHE A 803 29.84 29.03 15.58
N LEU A 804 31.04 29.30 15.06
CA LEU A 804 31.36 29.15 13.64
C LEU A 804 31.44 27.65 13.30
N GLU A 805 30.87 27.26 12.15
CA GLU A 805 30.93 25.89 11.68
C GLU A 805 32.38 25.43 11.43
N ALA A 806 32.72 24.23 11.88
CA ALA A 806 34.04 23.62 11.68
C ALA A 806 33.94 22.44 10.73
N THR A 807 34.93 22.24 9.86
CA THR A 807 35.03 21.07 8.99
C THR A 807 36.34 20.31 9.19
N ARG A 808 36.32 18.99 8.96
CA ARG A 808 37.48 18.10 9.13
C ARG A 808 37.39 16.90 8.20
N ALA A 809 38.49 16.53 7.56
CA ALA A 809 38.60 15.26 6.85
C ALA A 809 38.71 14.09 7.86
N ALA A 810 37.95 13.03 7.64
CA ALA A 810 37.95 11.79 8.41
C ALA A 810 37.75 10.58 7.48
N THR A 811 38.10 9.38 7.93
CA THR A 811 37.94 8.15 7.14
C THR A 811 37.19 7.11 7.97
N ALA A 812 35.99 6.72 7.56
CA ALA A 812 35.22 5.72 8.29
C ALA A 812 35.78 4.30 8.06
N PRO A 813 36.02 3.48 9.11
CA PRO A 813 35.85 3.79 10.54
C PRO A 813 37.05 4.53 11.15
N GLN A 814 36.79 5.51 12.03
CA GLN A 814 37.82 6.29 12.74
C GLN A 814 37.36 6.73 14.13
N THR A 815 38.30 6.79 15.08
CA THR A 815 38.12 7.45 16.39
C THR A 815 39.02 8.69 16.50
N GLY A 816 38.72 9.59 17.45
CA GLY A 816 39.45 10.85 17.62
C GLY A 816 39.23 11.86 16.49
N ALA A 817 38.05 11.82 15.85
CA ALA A 817 37.62 12.74 14.80
C ALA A 817 37.12 14.09 15.37
N ASP A 818 37.82 14.60 16.38
CA ASP A 818 37.44 15.79 17.15
C ASP A 818 37.38 17.07 16.30
N LEU A 819 36.42 17.93 16.62
CA LEU A 819 36.13 19.20 15.96
C LEU A 819 36.04 20.30 17.02
N ASN A 820 36.86 21.35 16.90
CA ASN A 820 36.81 22.50 17.80
C ASN A 820 36.33 23.75 17.05
N LEU A 821 35.16 24.24 17.42
CA LEU A 821 34.53 25.41 16.81
C LEU A 821 35.01 26.68 17.53
N ALA A 822 35.25 27.73 16.74
CA ALA A 822 35.45 29.08 17.27
C ALA A 822 34.08 29.69 17.65
N ARG A 823 34.03 30.55 18.69
CA ARG A 823 32.84 31.38 18.93
C ARG A 823 32.63 32.30 17.72
N ASP A 824 31.38 32.57 17.40
CA ASP A 824 31.02 33.52 16.35
C ASP A 824 30.98 34.95 16.92
N ASP A 825 32.12 35.64 16.84
CA ASP A 825 32.34 37.01 17.32
C ASP A 825 31.87 38.10 16.34
N ARG A 826 31.22 37.73 15.22
CA ARG A 826 30.77 38.65 14.17
C ARG A 826 29.49 39.43 14.52
N THR A 827 29.08 39.41 15.80
CA THR A 827 27.89 40.07 16.35
C THR A 827 28.19 40.62 17.74
N LYS A 828 27.50 41.71 18.13
CA LYS A 828 27.64 42.41 19.41
C LYS A 828 27.43 41.51 20.63
N TYR A 829 26.55 40.52 20.47
CA TYR A 829 26.26 39.47 21.44
C TYR A 829 26.56 38.09 20.85
N ALA A 830 26.89 37.15 21.72
CA ALA A 830 26.76 35.73 21.40
C ALA A 830 25.29 35.42 21.14
N ILE A 831 25.01 34.70 20.06
CA ILE A 831 23.68 34.17 19.77
C ILE A 831 23.76 32.67 20.08
N ASP A 832 23.78 32.34 21.37
CA ASP A 832 23.97 31.00 21.93
C ASP A 832 22.82 30.54 22.86
N GLY A 833 21.83 31.40 23.07
CA GLY A 833 20.60 31.17 23.83
C GLY A 833 20.71 31.52 25.32
N ASN A 834 21.72 32.29 25.73
CA ASN A 834 22.01 32.59 27.13
C ASN A 834 22.41 34.07 27.33
N LEU A 835 21.47 34.85 27.89
CA LEU A 835 21.49 36.31 28.09
C LEU A 835 22.62 36.88 28.98
N SER A 836 23.63 36.08 29.34
CA SER A 836 24.69 36.42 30.28
C SER A 836 25.68 37.50 29.81
N ASP A 837 25.81 37.71 28.49
CA ASP A 837 26.63 38.77 27.89
C ASP A 837 25.78 39.98 27.41
N TRP A 838 24.45 39.89 27.48
CA TRP A 838 23.55 40.95 27.01
C TRP A 838 23.59 42.16 27.95
N THR A 839 24.25 43.23 27.46
CA THR A 839 24.41 44.50 28.17
C THR A 839 23.25 45.48 27.97
N ALA A 840 22.35 45.21 27.02
CA ALA A 840 21.11 45.95 26.85
C ALA A 840 20.20 45.76 28.07
N PRO A 841 19.60 46.83 28.64
CA PRO A 841 18.67 46.70 29.76
C PRO A 841 17.42 45.93 29.34
N ALA A 842 16.90 45.09 30.24
CA ALA A 842 15.62 44.44 30.02
C ALA A 842 14.50 45.49 29.96
N VAL A 843 13.81 45.54 28.83
CA VAL A 843 12.70 46.44 28.57
C VAL A 843 11.43 45.81 29.14
N LYS A 844 10.70 46.58 29.93
CA LYS A 844 9.36 46.24 30.40
C LYS A 844 8.34 46.74 29.37
N LEU A 845 7.62 45.82 28.74
CA LEU A 845 6.49 46.15 27.87
C LEU A 845 5.32 46.60 28.75
N ASP A 846 5.21 47.90 28.98
CA ASP A 846 4.17 48.49 29.83
C ASP A 846 2.88 48.81 29.04
N SER A 847 1.75 48.43 29.61
CA SER A 847 0.42 48.70 29.06
C SER A 847 -0.02 50.13 29.37
N PRO A 848 -0.71 50.84 28.46
CA PRO A 848 -1.17 52.22 28.67
C PRO A 848 -2.32 52.38 29.71
N ALA A 849 -2.69 51.33 30.46
CA ALA A 849 -3.69 51.38 31.52
C ALA A 849 -3.24 50.61 32.78
N GLU A 850 -3.42 51.22 33.96
CA GLU A 850 -3.24 50.52 35.24
C GLU A 850 -4.26 49.38 35.38
N GLY A 851 -3.77 48.16 35.62
CA GLY A 851 -4.58 47.01 36.02
C GLY A 851 -4.34 45.72 35.26
N VAL A 852 -3.69 45.74 34.07
CA VAL A 852 -3.83 44.63 33.11
C VAL A 852 -2.54 44.00 32.54
N PHE A 853 -1.47 43.96 33.33
CA PHE A 853 -0.47 42.89 33.21
C PHE A 853 -0.15 42.33 34.60
N GLY A 854 -0.96 41.37 35.03
CA GLY A 854 -0.73 40.59 36.25
C GLY A 854 0.36 39.52 36.09
N ALA A 855 0.44 38.59 37.04
CA ALA A 855 1.45 37.53 37.09
C ALA A 855 1.39 36.52 35.91
N ASN A 856 0.42 36.67 35.00
CA ASN A 856 0.12 35.78 33.87
C ASN A 856 0.62 36.35 32.52
N ASN A 857 1.55 37.32 32.50
CA ASN A 857 2.19 37.72 31.25
C ASN A 857 3.13 36.61 30.76
N ASN A 858 2.95 36.18 29.51
CA ASN A 858 3.71 35.09 28.90
C ASN A 858 5.11 35.53 28.44
N TRP A 859 5.33 36.83 28.23
CA TRP A 859 6.65 37.44 28.01
C TRP A 859 7.26 37.84 29.35
N LEU A 860 8.42 37.27 29.69
CA LEU A 860 9.11 37.55 30.96
C LEU A 860 10.13 38.68 30.86
N THR A 861 10.80 38.74 29.71
CA THR A 861 11.87 39.67 29.38
C THR A 861 11.83 39.95 27.89
N LEU A 862 12.12 41.20 27.51
CA LEU A 862 12.54 41.56 26.17
C LEU A 862 13.77 42.47 26.31
N GLN A 863 14.89 42.09 25.74
CA GLN A 863 16.06 42.94 25.52
C GLN A 863 16.13 43.22 24.03
N ALA A 864 16.39 44.47 23.65
CA ALA A 864 16.53 44.86 22.26
C ALA A 864 17.58 45.96 22.10
N ASP A 865 18.39 45.86 21.05
CA ASP A 865 19.58 46.68 20.82
C ASP A 865 19.89 46.72 19.31
N SER A 866 20.81 47.57 18.88
CA SER A 866 21.27 47.59 17.49
C SER A 866 22.69 48.11 17.31
N ASP A 867 23.27 47.77 16.16
CA ASP A 867 24.44 48.43 15.60
C ASP A 867 24.17 48.84 14.14
N ALA A 868 25.23 49.20 13.39
CA ALA A 868 25.11 49.63 12.00
C ALA A 868 24.69 48.50 11.03
N GLN A 869 24.82 47.23 11.43
CA GLN A 869 24.59 46.04 10.61
C GLN A 869 23.38 45.21 11.08
N TYR A 870 23.16 45.10 12.39
CA TYR A 870 22.13 44.24 12.99
C TYR A 870 21.16 44.96 13.93
N LEU A 871 19.94 44.44 13.98
CA LEU A 871 19.00 44.52 15.10
C LEU A 871 19.17 43.26 15.97
N TYR A 872 19.32 43.43 17.28
CA TYR A 872 19.43 42.34 18.25
C TYR A 872 18.17 42.24 19.09
N LEU A 873 17.61 41.03 19.22
CA LEU A 873 16.43 40.74 20.04
C LEU A 873 16.71 39.54 20.94
N ALA A 874 16.39 39.65 22.23
CA ALA A 874 16.48 38.58 23.20
C ALA A 874 15.23 38.54 24.07
N TYR A 875 14.69 37.36 24.35
CA TYR A 875 13.49 37.22 25.18
C TYR A 875 13.37 35.86 25.85
N THR A 876 12.58 35.80 26.93
CA THR A 876 12.21 34.55 27.62
C THR A 876 10.67 34.44 27.70
N TYR A 877 10.13 33.27 27.35
CA TYR A 877 8.69 33.03 27.20
C TYR A 877 8.18 31.85 28.07
N ARG A 878 6.91 31.92 28.54
CA ARG A 878 6.41 31.11 29.68
C ARG A 878 5.28 30.09 29.44
N VAL A 879 4.93 29.69 28.21
CA VAL A 879 3.83 28.70 27.99
C VAL A 879 4.12 27.72 26.85
N SER A 880 3.45 26.56 26.88
CA SER A 880 3.32 25.61 25.76
C SER A 880 1.92 25.69 25.17
N GLY A 881 1.77 25.50 23.85
CA GLY A 881 0.49 25.61 23.13
C GLY A 881 0.07 27.03 22.73
N ASN A 882 0.87 28.05 23.05
CA ASN A 882 0.62 29.45 22.67
C ASN A 882 1.77 30.03 21.82
N SER A 883 1.46 31.08 21.05
CA SER A 883 2.35 31.72 20.10
C SER A 883 2.69 33.15 20.54
N GLY A 884 3.97 33.48 20.56
CA GLY A 884 4.45 34.85 20.78
C GLY A 884 4.72 35.55 19.44
N ILE A 885 4.35 36.83 19.33
CA ILE A 885 4.68 37.68 18.17
C ILE A 885 5.41 38.94 18.64
N LEU A 886 6.57 39.25 18.04
CA LEU A 886 7.21 40.57 18.12
C LEU A 886 7.09 41.25 16.75
N TYR A 887 6.37 42.37 16.68
CA TYR A 887 6.21 43.18 15.47
C TYR A 887 7.22 44.33 15.46
N LEU A 888 7.78 44.60 14.27
CA LEU A 888 8.88 45.52 14.01
C LEU A 888 8.42 46.53 12.94
N ASP A 889 8.07 47.73 13.39
CA ASP A 889 7.69 48.88 12.55
C ASP A 889 8.86 49.88 12.49
N TYR A 890 9.22 50.30 11.28
CA TYR A 890 10.30 51.25 11.05
C TYR A 890 9.95 52.32 10.01
N GLN A 891 8.65 52.55 9.78
CA GLN A 891 8.15 53.61 8.90
C GLN A 891 7.04 54.41 9.61
N ALA A 892 6.05 54.93 8.89
CA ALA A 892 4.99 55.76 9.44
C ALA A 892 3.63 55.25 8.98
N GLY A 893 2.90 54.61 9.89
CA GLY A 893 1.57 54.01 9.61
C GLY A 893 1.55 52.48 9.61
N GLY A 894 2.46 51.81 10.33
CA GLY A 894 2.43 50.36 10.53
C GLY A 894 1.12 49.85 11.13
N ALA A 895 0.90 48.52 11.06
CA ALA A 895 -0.35 47.88 11.45
C ALA A 895 -0.62 47.98 12.96
N ALA A 896 -1.90 48.13 13.34
CA ALA A 896 -2.33 48.18 14.74
C ALA A 896 -2.79 46.81 15.29
N GLN A 897 -3.19 45.90 14.38
CA GLN A 897 -3.65 44.55 14.69
C GLN A 897 -3.37 43.62 13.50
N ALA A 898 -3.48 42.31 13.73
CA ALA A 898 -3.55 41.30 12.68
C ALA A 898 -4.54 40.18 13.03
N ASP A 899 -5.29 39.72 12.03
CA ASP A 899 -6.62 39.13 12.20
C ASP A 899 -6.72 37.61 11.94
N ASN A 900 -5.68 36.97 11.37
CA ASN A 900 -5.73 35.55 10.96
C ASN A 900 -4.36 34.84 11.08
N PHE A 901 -3.92 34.47 12.29
CA PHE A 901 -2.64 33.76 12.45
C PHE A 901 -2.70 32.23 12.35
N GLU A 902 -3.86 31.57 12.40
CA GLU A 902 -3.95 30.13 12.09
C GLU A 902 -3.38 29.79 10.70
N ALA A 903 -3.65 30.65 9.71
CA ALA A 903 -3.16 30.51 8.35
C ALA A 903 -1.74 31.08 8.11
N TRP A 904 -0.95 31.38 9.16
CA TRP A 904 0.30 32.16 9.09
C TRP A 904 1.36 31.65 8.12
N LYS A 905 1.37 30.34 7.81
CA LYS A 905 2.27 29.76 6.79
C LYS A 905 2.05 30.36 5.39
N ARG A 906 0.89 30.99 5.10
CA ARG A 906 0.62 31.67 3.81
C ARG A 906 -0.21 32.97 3.84
N ALA A 907 -1.01 33.27 4.87
CA ALA A 907 -2.08 34.29 4.73
C ALA A 907 -2.43 35.13 5.98
N ALA A 908 -1.44 35.57 6.78
CA ALA A 908 -1.72 36.49 7.89
C ALA A 908 -2.22 37.86 7.36
N THR A 909 -3.39 38.32 7.83
CA THR A 909 -4.03 39.57 7.39
C THR A 909 -3.83 40.70 8.42
N PHE A 910 -3.49 41.91 8.00
CA PHE A 910 -3.18 43.05 8.88
C PHE A 910 -4.23 44.17 8.81
N GLY A 911 -4.58 44.73 9.98
CA GLY A 911 -5.53 45.83 10.12
C GLY A 911 -4.82 47.19 10.19
N GLY A 912 -4.98 48.00 9.14
CA GLY A 912 -4.42 49.34 9.03
C GLY A 912 -4.03 49.69 7.59
N SER A 913 -3.54 50.91 7.35
CA SER A 913 -2.99 51.31 6.05
C SER A 913 -1.52 50.91 5.94
N VAL A 914 -1.24 49.63 5.64
CA VAL A 914 0.12 49.06 5.56
C VAL A 914 0.92 49.70 4.40
N ASN A 915 1.51 50.86 4.68
CA ASN A 915 2.28 51.68 3.74
C ASN A 915 3.76 51.66 4.11
N GLY A 916 4.39 50.49 4.03
CA GLY A 916 5.80 50.33 4.35
C GLY A 916 6.32 48.93 4.06
N VAL A 917 7.54 48.67 4.53
CA VAL A 917 8.00 47.31 4.79
C VAL A 917 8.01 47.19 6.31
N ASP A 918 7.36 46.16 6.83
CA ASP A 918 7.30 45.82 8.25
C ASP A 918 7.75 44.37 8.42
N ALA A 919 8.04 43.93 9.65
CA ALA A 919 8.42 42.54 9.91
C ALA A 919 7.91 42.04 11.26
N PHE A 920 7.89 40.73 11.45
CA PHE A 920 7.64 40.13 12.76
C PHE A 920 8.42 38.84 12.99
N VAL A 921 8.71 38.56 14.26
CA VAL A 921 9.22 37.26 14.73
C VAL A 921 8.04 36.53 15.37
N ALA A 922 7.72 35.33 14.89
CA ALA A 922 6.64 34.49 15.42
C ALA A 922 7.05 33.03 15.58
N ARG A 923 6.37 32.32 16.47
CA ARG A 923 6.56 30.87 16.74
C ARG A 923 5.21 30.21 16.94
N TYR A 924 5.01 29.01 16.40
CA TYR A 924 3.84 28.16 16.67
C TYR A 924 4.26 26.94 17.50
N GLU A 925 3.65 26.75 18.66
CA GLU A 925 3.91 25.65 19.60
C GLU A 925 5.43 25.41 19.86
N ASN A 926 5.91 24.19 19.59
CA ASN A 926 7.29 23.77 19.82
C ASN A 926 8.26 24.12 18.67
N GLN A 927 7.77 24.60 17.51
CA GLN A 927 8.58 24.89 16.32
C GLN A 927 9.65 25.96 16.59
N SER A 928 10.66 26.12 15.73
CA SER A 928 11.60 27.26 15.84
C SER A 928 10.90 28.60 15.56
N ALA A 929 11.39 29.69 16.14
CA ALA A 929 10.87 31.02 15.79
C ALA A 929 11.32 31.42 14.37
N GLN A 930 10.39 32.02 13.62
CA GLN A 930 10.58 32.47 12.24
C GLN A 930 10.53 34.00 12.16
N LEU A 931 11.46 34.60 11.42
CA LEU A 931 11.35 35.98 10.98
C LEU A 931 10.56 36.03 9.66
N ARG A 932 9.53 36.86 9.59
CA ARG A 932 8.70 37.06 8.39
C ARG A 932 8.59 38.55 8.07
N ARG A 933 8.64 38.91 6.79
CA ARG A 933 8.40 40.29 6.32
C ARG A 933 6.94 40.43 5.92
N VAL A 934 6.32 41.57 6.22
CA VAL A 934 5.03 41.97 5.67
C VAL A 934 5.30 42.65 4.33
N THR A 935 4.71 42.12 3.26
CA THR A 935 4.85 42.66 1.88
C THR A 935 3.53 43.13 1.27
N SER A 936 2.40 42.77 1.89
CA SER A 936 1.10 43.43 1.71
C SER A 936 0.25 43.17 2.96
N ASP A 937 -0.95 43.75 2.97
CA ASP A 937 -2.06 43.43 3.87
C ASP A 937 -2.32 41.93 4.15
N THR A 938 -1.92 41.03 3.26
CA THR A 938 -2.23 39.59 3.25
C THR A 938 -1.01 38.69 2.99
N ALA A 939 0.15 39.27 2.66
CA ALA A 939 1.32 38.52 2.19
C ALA A 939 2.52 38.64 3.14
N THR A 940 2.86 37.53 3.79
CA THR A 940 3.94 37.42 4.80
C THR A 940 5.02 36.38 4.46
N PRO A 941 5.89 36.63 3.46
CA PRO A 941 7.02 35.74 3.15
C PRO A 941 7.98 35.58 4.33
N GLU A 942 8.43 34.34 4.53
CA GLU A 942 9.48 33.99 5.48
C GLU A 942 10.82 34.60 5.01
N VAL A 943 11.60 35.13 5.94
CA VAL A 943 13.01 35.41 5.71
C VAL A 943 13.76 34.09 5.87
N ASN A 944 14.69 33.78 4.96
CA ASN A 944 15.44 32.52 5.03
C ASN A 944 16.22 32.47 6.36
N ALA A 945 16.18 31.35 7.07
CA ALA A 945 16.90 31.17 8.32
C ALA A 945 18.44 31.29 8.18
N ALA A 946 18.97 31.24 6.96
CA ALA A 946 20.36 31.56 6.66
C ALA A 946 20.67 33.09 6.65
N ASP A 947 19.65 33.94 6.51
CA ASP A 947 19.79 35.40 6.38
C ASP A 947 19.81 36.12 7.74
N TYR A 948 19.68 35.41 8.87
CA TYR A 948 19.78 35.96 10.23
C TYR A 948 20.35 34.93 11.21
N LYS A 949 20.93 35.37 12.34
CA LYS A 949 21.35 34.45 13.41
C LYS A 949 20.19 34.22 14.38
N TYR A 950 20.05 32.98 14.85
CA TYR A 950 19.05 32.56 15.82
C TYR A 950 19.63 31.50 16.76
N ALA A 951 19.30 31.58 18.05
CA ALA A 951 19.53 30.52 19.02
C ALA A 951 18.39 30.48 20.06
N ALA A 952 18.18 29.33 20.67
CA ALA A 952 17.26 29.16 21.79
C ALA A 952 17.76 28.11 22.76
N SER A 953 17.56 28.31 24.07
CA SER A 953 17.98 27.38 25.11
C SER A 953 16.93 27.23 26.21
N GLY A 954 17.03 26.15 26.98
CA GLY A 954 16.03 25.76 27.99
C GLY A 954 14.82 25.05 27.38
N THR A 955 13.87 24.71 28.23
CA THR A 955 12.60 24.06 27.87
C THR A 955 11.42 24.91 28.36
N LEU A 956 10.24 24.69 27.78
CA LEU A 956 9.01 25.31 28.27
C LEU A 956 8.71 24.82 29.71
N PRO A 957 8.26 25.68 30.64
CA PRO A 957 7.80 27.07 30.46
C PRO A 957 8.87 28.14 30.78
N ALA A 958 10.14 27.95 30.40
CA ALA A 958 11.20 28.94 30.59
C ALA A 958 12.27 28.85 29.49
N GLN A 959 11.85 29.02 28.23
CA GLN A 959 12.77 29.00 27.09
C GLN A 959 13.25 30.41 26.76
N THR A 960 14.56 30.56 26.60
CA THR A 960 15.23 31.79 26.12
C THR A 960 15.42 31.70 24.61
N VAL A 961 15.25 32.83 23.91
CA VAL A 961 15.46 32.98 22.47
C VAL A 961 16.28 34.24 22.21
N GLU A 962 17.21 34.15 21.26
CA GLU A 962 18.09 35.23 20.82
C GLU A 962 18.11 35.31 19.29
N LEU A 963 18.12 36.53 18.74
CA LEU A 963 18.25 36.81 17.32
C LEU A 963 19.24 37.95 17.06
N ALA A 964 20.04 37.82 16.00
CA ALA A 964 20.72 38.94 15.36
C ALA A 964 20.27 39.03 13.90
N ILE A 965 19.47 40.04 13.60
CA ILE A 965 18.78 40.23 12.32
C ILE A 965 19.52 41.33 11.53
N PRO A 966 20.17 41.02 10.40
CA PRO A 966 20.76 42.04 9.55
C PRO A 966 19.68 42.98 9.00
N TRP A 967 19.99 44.28 8.92
CA TRP A 967 19.07 45.26 8.33
C TRP A 967 18.67 44.90 6.89
N THR A 968 19.60 44.32 6.12
CA THR A 968 19.37 43.81 4.76
C THR A 968 18.31 42.72 4.68
N SER A 969 18.18 41.89 5.72
CA SER A 969 17.23 40.77 5.77
C SER A 969 15.79 41.25 6.02
N LEU A 970 15.65 42.44 6.62
CA LEU A 970 14.39 43.20 6.67
C LEU A 970 14.10 43.95 5.35
N GLY A 971 15.03 43.94 4.38
CA GLY A 971 14.92 44.69 3.12
C GLY A 971 15.45 46.13 3.18
N LEU A 972 16.13 46.51 4.26
CA LEU A 972 16.71 47.84 4.44
C LEU A 972 18.17 47.88 3.97
N THR A 973 18.62 49.03 3.46
CA THR A 973 20.04 49.24 3.07
C THR A 973 20.98 49.49 4.27
N GLY A 974 20.43 49.57 5.48
CA GLY A 974 21.15 49.81 6.74
C GLY A 974 20.17 50.20 7.85
N LYS A 975 20.69 50.58 9.01
CA LYS A 975 19.89 51.01 10.17
C LYS A 975 18.95 52.19 9.82
N PRO A 976 17.64 52.12 10.12
CA PRO A 976 16.70 53.21 9.89
C PRO A 976 17.07 54.48 10.68
N ALA A 977 17.24 55.61 9.99
CA ALA A 977 17.50 56.91 10.62
C ALA A 977 16.32 57.44 11.47
N GLY A 978 15.13 56.84 11.30
CA GLY A 978 13.95 57.12 12.12
C GLY A 978 13.89 56.32 13.43
N GLY A 979 14.80 55.37 13.67
CA GLY A 979 14.66 54.36 14.73
C GLY A 979 13.72 53.21 14.33
N VAL A 980 13.48 52.27 15.25
CA VAL A 980 12.56 51.12 15.05
C VAL A 980 11.64 50.98 16.26
N ASN A 981 10.34 50.90 16.02
CA ASN A 981 9.32 50.60 17.02
C ASN A 981 9.19 49.07 17.16
N ILE A 982 9.36 48.55 18.37
CA ILE A 982 9.12 47.13 18.69
C ILE A 982 7.86 46.99 19.52
N MET A 983 6.93 46.17 19.04
CA MET A 983 5.63 45.91 19.66
C MET A 983 5.47 44.43 19.98
N GLY A 984 4.89 44.12 21.14
CA GLY A 984 4.58 42.74 21.53
C GLY A 984 3.11 42.39 21.25
N GLY A 985 2.88 41.15 20.83
CA GLY A 985 1.55 40.54 20.71
C GLY A 985 1.58 39.09 21.20
N VAL A 986 0.39 38.53 21.50
CA VAL A 986 0.21 37.13 21.90
C VAL A 986 -0.94 36.53 21.12
N PHE A 987 -0.77 35.28 20.70
CA PHE A 987 -1.78 34.46 20.05
C PHE A 987 -1.88 33.11 20.79
N GLY A 988 -3.06 32.49 20.80
CA GLY A 988 -3.36 31.27 21.55
C GLY A 988 -3.87 30.17 20.62
N GLY A 989 -3.38 28.95 20.82
CA GLY A 989 -3.75 27.79 20.02
C GLY A 989 -5.01 27.08 20.53
N ASP A 990 -5.36 25.97 19.87
CA ASP A 990 -6.54 25.18 20.21
C ASP A 990 -6.59 24.81 21.70
N ASN A 991 -7.73 25.12 22.33
CA ASN A 991 -8.04 24.99 23.77
C ASN A 991 -7.45 26.04 24.73
N TYR A 992 -6.62 27.00 24.28
CA TYR A 992 -6.19 28.15 25.09
C TYR A 992 -6.24 29.45 24.28
N GLY A 993 -7.46 29.97 24.08
CA GLY A 993 -7.73 31.08 23.14
C GLY A 993 -6.96 32.38 23.43
N ALA A 994 -6.56 33.06 22.34
CA ALA A 994 -6.03 34.42 22.41
C ALA A 994 -7.10 35.40 22.93
N GLY A 995 -6.65 36.52 23.50
CA GLY A 995 -7.54 37.61 23.87
C GLY A 995 -6.78 38.82 24.40
N ASP A 996 -7.26 40.01 24.04
CA ASP A 996 -6.80 41.25 24.64
C ASP A 996 -7.30 41.37 26.08
N ILE A 997 -6.41 41.11 27.03
CA ILE A 997 -6.05 42.10 28.06
C ILE A 997 -7.26 42.79 28.74
N VAL A 998 -8.24 42.01 29.26
CA VAL A 998 -9.03 42.29 30.49
C VAL A 998 -9.55 40.97 31.09
N PRO A 999 -9.14 40.56 32.30
CA PRO A 999 -9.85 39.54 33.09
C PRO A 999 -10.98 40.18 33.91
N ASP A 1000 -12.16 39.55 33.95
CA ASP A 1000 -13.25 39.94 34.86
C ASP A 1000 -13.47 38.91 35.98
N ALA A 1001 -14.38 39.22 36.92
CA ALA A 1001 -14.62 38.39 38.11
C ALA A 1001 -15.58 37.20 37.87
N GLY A 1002 -16.10 37.02 36.66
CA GLY A 1002 -17.06 35.98 36.29
C GLY A 1002 -16.46 34.76 35.56
N SER A 1003 -15.23 34.85 35.06
CA SER A 1003 -14.59 33.73 34.35
C SER A 1003 -14.33 32.51 35.23
N THR A 1004 -14.37 31.30 34.65
CA THR A 1004 -14.25 30.03 35.38
C THR A 1004 -13.16 29.13 34.76
N PRO A 1005 -12.10 28.74 35.51
CA PRO A 1005 -11.75 29.21 36.86
C PRO A 1005 -11.41 30.71 36.86
N ALA A 1006 -11.56 31.36 38.02
CA ALA A 1006 -11.31 32.79 38.16
C ALA A 1006 -9.86 33.15 37.77
N GLY A 1007 -9.70 33.98 36.74
CA GLY A 1007 -8.40 34.34 36.16
C GLY A 1007 -7.96 33.54 34.93
N ALA A 1008 -8.79 32.63 34.41
CA ALA A 1008 -8.67 32.06 33.06
C ALA A 1008 -9.69 32.70 32.11
N ASN A 1009 -9.32 32.98 30.87
CA ASN A 1009 -10.10 33.81 29.95
C ASN A 1009 -11.49 33.22 29.61
N THR A 1010 -12.54 34.04 29.71
CA THR A 1010 -13.83 33.76 29.05
C THR A 1010 -13.81 34.17 27.57
N ILE A 1011 -14.51 33.40 26.75
CA ILE A 1011 -14.32 33.32 25.30
C ILE A 1011 -15.19 34.34 24.54
N GLY A 1012 -14.57 35.22 23.76
CA GLY A 1012 -15.18 35.84 22.57
C GLY A 1012 -15.17 34.86 21.39
N THR A 1013 -15.93 35.12 20.33
CA THR A 1013 -16.11 34.13 19.23
C THR A 1013 -14.79 33.67 18.60
N ASP A 1014 -14.79 32.53 17.90
CA ASP A 1014 -13.60 31.94 17.25
C ASP A 1014 -12.82 32.92 16.36
N ALA A 1015 -13.51 33.92 15.78
CA ALA A 1015 -12.90 35.01 15.02
C ALA A 1015 -12.11 36.01 15.89
N GLN A 1016 -12.54 36.22 17.15
CA GLN A 1016 -11.85 37.05 18.14
C GLN A 1016 -10.65 36.31 18.76
N GLN A 1017 -10.74 34.99 18.93
CA GLN A 1017 -9.63 34.14 19.42
C GLN A 1017 -8.41 34.11 18.49
N ARG A 1018 -8.53 34.58 17.25
CA ARG A 1018 -7.50 34.46 16.20
C ARG A 1018 -6.77 35.77 15.85
N ARG A 1019 -7.13 36.86 16.55
CA ARG A 1019 -6.52 38.20 16.41
C ARG A 1019 -5.38 38.41 17.41
N ALA A 1020 -4.38 39.18 17.01
CA ALA A 1020 -3.43 39.83 17.92
C ALA A 1020 -3.46 41.35 17.70
N THR A 1021 -3.44 42.11 18.79
CA THR A 1021 -3.37 43.58 18.81
C THR A 1021 -1.99 44.03 19.28
N PHE A 1022 -1.48 45.14 18.73
CA PHE A 1022 -0.15 45.66 19.06
C PHE A 1022 -0.23 46.87 20.00
N THR A 1023 0.51 46.83 21.10
CA THR A 1023 0.63 47.96 22.04
C THR A 1023 1.50 49.08 21.49
N GLN A 1024 1.51 50.26 22.13
CA GLN A 1024 2.45 51.33 21.78
C GLN A 1024 3.90 50.80 21.82
N GLY A 1025 4.62 50.91 20.70
CA GLY A 1025 5.94 50.30 20.54
C GLY A 1025 7.05 51.00 21.32
N LEU A 1026 8.00 50.20 21.80
CA LEU A 1026 9.30 50.72 22.25
C LEU A 1026 10.06 51.22 21.03
N LYS A 1027 10.31 52.53 20.99
CA LYS A 1027 11.18 53.13 19.98
C LYS A 1027 12.66 52.95 20.34
N LEU A 1028 13.36 52.10 19.60
CA LEU A 1028 14.81 52.04 19.57
C LEU A 1028 15.38 53.22 18.76
N PRO A 1029 16.49 53.84 19.21
CA PRO A 1029 17.29 54.76 18.40
C PRO A 1029 18.15 54.00 17.38
#